data_AF-A0A371DCW2-F1
#
_entry.id   AF-A0A371DCW2-F1
#
_cell.length_a   1.000
_cell.length_b   1.000
_cell.length_c   1.000
_cell.angle_alpha   90.00
_cell.angle_beta   90.00
_cell.angle_gamma   90.00
#
_symmetry.space_group_name_H-M   'P 1'
#
loop_
_entity.id
_entity.type
_entity.pdbx_description
1 polymer ?
#
loop_
_entity_poly.entity_id
_entity_poly.type
_entity_poly.pdbx_seq_one_letter_code
_entity_poly.pdbx_strand_id
1 'polypeptide(L)'
;MDVVKAVETYITKMVSTPSSMKVLLLDNHTTPIVSLSATQSTLLSHQVYLTDKIDNKKRERMAHMKCICFLQPSDESFEALAAELREPKYGEYYLYFSNILSKTAIERLADVDEYEVVREVQEYFADYAPVSPCLFSLNHIPTASRPLYGNSPNSWDPKALERAVQGVTAVLLSLKKKPVIRYEKSSPMAKKLGVEIQHRIQTESQLFDFRLTQVPPLLLILDRRSDPVTPLLSQWTYQAMVHELMGIQNGRVDLSLVPDIRPELKEVTLTTATDPFFQAHHLATFGDLGTALKSYVQSYQSHSLANNPSSIQSITDMKRFIEEYPEFRKLGGNVSKHVAIVGELSRLVERDKLLEIGEVEQGLATGSGADFRSVQALITNPAIQPWNKLRLVMLYALRYQKSQAQNVASLVSLMLQNGVSREDARLVYVLLNIAGSDQRQEDLFSAEALFAKGRSALKGLKGVENVYMQHTPHLSQTLENLFKGRLRDTTHPFLDGAGPNAGLQRPGDVIIFMIGGTTYQEARVVALLNQEATSGGPSAAAGTRLLLGGTCVHNSSSFLDMVRTAAANFPASVFEPPPGSSSAMPSLNLNLGGVNVSLGGPAPGVYRTSGEGVSLQTEGIKDGVRNLLGKFIGFATRTRTRDTMAKGFLSALKGVDAFGKTMEDVKVKTRTGALLTIIAAAIILSFTTIEFFDYRRVNVDTSIVVDRSRGEKLTVNMNITFPRVPCYLLSLDVMDISGETQSDITHNILKTRLDEGGAPVPNSVITDLQNDLDRLNEQRQNGYCGSCYGGVEPESGCCNTCDEVRQAYVNRGWSFNRPDSIEQCVKEGWSEKLKEQAHEGCNIAGRVRVNKVVGNIHLSPGRSFRTSAHNLYELVPYLRTDGNRHDFTHHIHHLAFEGDDEYDINKAKLGKELKQKLGIAANPLDGTEGRTIKQQYMFQYFLKVVSTQFLTLDGKSVNTHQYSATHFERDLDKGAQENSPAGLHITHSTTGIPGAFFNYEISPILIRHNETRQSFAHFLTSTCAIVGGVLTVASLIDSALFATRKALKKHGGHSSPVTGGYTNGKLM
;
A
#
# COMPACT_ATOMS: atom_id res chain seq x y z
N MET A 1 3.28 -26.64 -7.14
CA MET A 1 4.64 -26.13 -7.32
C MET A 1 4.54 -24.73 -7.90
N ASP A 2 3.90 -23.84 -7.14
CA ASP A 2 3.76 -22.43 -7.47
C ASP A 2 3.74 -21.72 -6.11
N VAL A 3 4.79 -20.97 -5.81
CA VAL A 3 4.96 -20.32 -4.51
C VAL A 3 4.24 -18.98 -4.41
N VAL A 4 4.00 -18.31 -5.55
CA VAL A 4 3.25 -17.05 -5.61
C VAL A 4 1.79 -17.35 -5.29
N LYS A 5 1.17 -18.27 -6.03
CA LYS A 5 -0.23 -18.64 -5.86
C LYS A 5 -0.56 -19.24 -4.49
N ALA A 6 0.41 -19.90 -3.85
CA ALA A 6 0.26 -20.40 -2.48
C ALA A 6 0.15 -19.24 -1.46
N VAL A 7 1.01 -18.23 -1.56
CA VAL A 7 0.99 -17.04 -0.69
C VAL A 7 -0.21 -16.14 -0.99
N GLU A 8 -0.57 -15.94 -2.26
CA GLU A 8 -1.80 -15.27 -2.68
C GLU A 8 -3.03 -15.90 -2.01
N THR A 9 -3.16 -17.23 -2.08
CA THR A 9 -4.30 -17.97 -1.50
C THR A 9 -4.38 -17.77 0.01
N TYR A 10 -3.24 -17.73 0.71
CA TYR A 10 -3.19 -17.43 2.14
C TYR A 10 -3.60 -15.98 2.45
N ILE A 11 -3.09 -15.00 1.71
CA ILE A 11 -3.44 -13.58 1.91
C ILE A 11 -4.92 -13.34 1.62
N THR A 12 -5.46 -13.84 0.50
CA THR A 12 -6.88 -13.76 0.19
C THR A 12 -7.74 -14.36 1.31
N LYS A 13 -7.35 -15.53 1.87
CA LYS A 13 -8.06 -16.09 3.02
C LYS A 13 -7.98 -15.17 4.25
N MET A 14 -6.78 -14.71 4.63
CA MET A 14 -6.55 -13.80 5.77
C MET A 14 -7.41 -12.54 5.69
N VAL A 15 -7.46 -11.87 4.53
CA VAL A 15 -8.27 -10.65 4.35
C VAL A 15 -9.76 -10.91 4.15
N SER A 16 -10.17 -12.15 3.85
CA SER A 16 -11.59 -12.49 3.63
C SER A 16 -12.41 -12.70 4.90
N THR A 17 -11.80 -13.11 6.02
CA THR A 17 -12.54 -13.54 7.22
C THR A 17 -13.37 -12.41 7.87
N PRO A 18 -12.82 -11.24 8.22
CA PRO A 18 -13.64 -10.09 8.63
C PRO A 18 -14.41 -9.48 7.42
N SER A 19 -15.62 -8.99 7.63
CA SER A 19 -16.51 -8.42 6.59
C SER A 19 -16.78 -6.91 6.73
N SER A 20 -15.84 -6.17 7.33
CA SER A 20 -15.93 -4.73 7.64
C SER A 20 -14.72 -3.96 7.12
N MET A 21 -14.60 -2.67 7.46
CA MET A 21 -13.37 -1.91 7.20
C MET A 21 -12.19 -2.50 8.02
N LYS A 22 -11.02 -2.64 7.39
CA LYS A 22 -9.83 -3.29 7.96
C LYS A 22 -8.58 -2.42 7.88
N VAL A 23 -7.72 -2.54 8.89
CA VAL A 23 -6.30 -2.15 8.87
C VAL A 23 -5.47 -3.43 8.83
N LEU A 24 -4.47 -3.49 7.96
CA LEU A 24 -3.48 -4.57 7.93
C LEU A 24 -2.18 -4.09 8.58
N LEU A 25 -1.82 -4.67 9.73
CA LEU A 25 -0.52 -4.50 10.36
C LEU A 25 0.44 -5.61 9.93
N LEU A 26 1.64 -5.20 9.53
CA LEU A 26 2.74 -6.07 9.12
C LEU A 26 3.99 -5.78 9.97
N ASP A 27 4.99 -6.65 9.91
CA ASP A 27 6.34 -6.36 10.41
C ASP A 27 7.35 -6.25 9.26
N ASN A 28 8.62 -6.06 9.59
CA ASN A 28 9.68 -5.88 8.59
C ASN A 28 9.97 -7.13 7.74
N HIS A 29 9.54 -8.33 8.19
CA HIS A 29 9.71 -9.58 7.48
C HIS A 29 8.50 -9.88 6.59
N THR A 30 7.28 -9.71 7.11
CA THR A 30 6.03 -9.97 6.38
C THR A 30 5.69 -8.90 5.35
N THR A 31 6.14 -7.65 5.55
CA THR A 31 5.93 -6.54 4.59
C THR A 31 6.42 -6.90 3.16
N PRO A 32 7.66 -7.36 2.94
CA PRO A 32 8.11 -7.91 1.66
C PRO A 32 7.22 -9.01 1.07
N ILE A 33 6.74 -9.93 1.90
CA ILE A 33 6.02 -11.14 1.46
C ILE A 33 4.66 -10.76 0.88
N VAL A 34 3.93 -9.87 1.57
CA VAL A 34 2.67 -9.30 1.08
C VAL A 34 2.91 -8.41 -0.14
N SER A 35 3.96 -7.58 -0.13
CA SER A 35 4.29 -6.65 -1.24
C SER A 35 4.57 -7.36 -2.58
N LEU A 36 5.08 -8.59 -2.54
CA LEU A 36 5.39 -9.40 -3.73
C LEU A 36 4.19 -10.21 -4.27
N SER A 37 3.11 -10.32 -3.50
CA SER A 37 2.00 -11.26 -3.79
C SER A 37 0.62 -10.60 -3.82
N ALA A 38 0.42 -9.44 -3.21
CA ALA A 38 -0.84 -8.71 -3.24
C ALA A 38 -0.62 -7.23 -3.58
N THR A 39 -1.31 -6.74 -4.62
CA THR A 39 -1.31 -5.30 -4.93
C THR A 39 -2.20 -4.53 -3.93
N GLN A 40 -1.95 -3.24 -3.74
CA GLN A 40 -2.82 -2.40 -2.90
C GLN A 40 -4.27 -2.41 -3.40
N SER A 41 -4.50 -2.48 -4.72
CA SER A 41 -5.84 -2.64 -5.32
C SER A 41 -6.50 -3.96 -4.92
N THR A 42 -5.74 -5.05 -4.81
CA THR A 42 -6.21 -6.37 -4.34
C THR A 42 -6.57 -6.34 -2.85
N LEU A 43 -5.82 -5.59 -2.03
CA LEU A 43 -6.13 -5.40 -0.61
C LEU A 43 -7.38 -4.53 -0.42
N LEU A 44 -7.48 -3.43 -1.18
CA LEU A 44 -8.61 -2.50 -1.14
C LEU A 44 -9.93 -3.13 -1.58
N SER A 45 -9.92 -4.01 -2.59
CA SER A 45 -11.12 -4.77 -3.00
C SER A 45 -11.64 -5.71 -1.89
N HIS A 46 -10.77 -6.11 -0.96
CA HIS A 46 -11.13 -6.86 0.25
C HIS A 46 -11.34 -5.95 1.48
N GLN A 47 -11.63 -4.66 1.30
CA GLN A 47 -11.92 -3.69 2.38
C GLN A 47 -10.75 -3.41 3.34
N VAL A 48 -9.51 -3.69 2.92
CA VAL A 48 -8.29 -3.23 3.63
C VAL A 48 -7.97 -1.83 3.14
N TYR A 49 -8.27 -0.82 3.95
CA TYR A 49 -8.11 0.59 3.58
C TYR A 49 -6.74 1.16 3.97
N LEU A 50 -6.12 0.62 5.03
CA LEU A 50 -4.85 1.06 5.56
C LEU A 50 -3.90 -0.13 5.73
N THR A 51 -2.63 0.08 5.40
CA THR A 51 -1.53 -0.88 5.61
C THR A 51 -0.40 -0.15 6.34
N ASP A 52 0.01 -0.63 7.51
CA ASP A 52 1.06 0.01 8.32
C ASP A 52 1.91 -1.06 9.04
N LYS A 53 3.01 -0.65 9.67
CA LYS A 53 3.87 -1.53 10.46
C LYS A 53 3.45 -1.54 11.93
N ILE A 54 3.54 -2.71 12.57
CA ILE A 54 3.28 -2.84 14.00
C ILE A 54 4.25 -1.98 14.84
N ASP A 55 5.52 -1.90 14.42
CA ASP A 55 6.58 -1.05 14.99
C ASP A 55 6.23 0.45 15.02
N ASN A 56 5.29 0.90 14.18
CA ASN A 56 4.93 2.31 14.06
C ASN A 56 4.13 2.78 15.27
N LYS A 57 4.85 3.28 16.30
CA LYS A 57 4.23 3.81 17.52
C LYS A 57 3.29 5.00 17.27
N LYS A 58 3.46 5.74 16.16
CA LYS A 58 2.65 6.92 15.80
C LYS A 58 1.26 6.61 15.22
N ARG A 59 0.86 5.33 15.11
CA ARG A 59 -0.48 4.92 14.66
C ARG A 59 -1.59 5.55 15.52
N GLU A 60 -2.57 6.16 14.87
CA GLU A 60 -3.76 6.77 15.50
C GLU A 60 -4.77 5.72 15.98
N ARG A 61 -5.64 6.09 16.92
CA ARG A 61 -6.66 5.22 17.50
C ARG A 61 -7.94 5.23 16.65
N MET A 62 -8.28 4.10 16.06
CA MET A 62 -9.40 3.90 15.14
C MET A 62 -10.25 2.69 15.57
N ALA A 63 -10.93 2.80 16.71
CA ALA A 63 -11.70 1.71 17.33
C ALA A 63 -12.87 1.16 16.48
N HIS A 64 -13.29 1.86 15.42
CA HIS A 64 -14.30 1.38 14.47
C HIS A 64 -13.72 0.43 13.39
N MET A 65 -12.40 0.33 13.28
CA MET A 65 -11.70 -0.56 12.34
C MET A 65 -11.40 -1.90 13.01
N LYS A 66 -11.39 -2.97 12.21
CA LYS A 66 -10.81 -4.26 12.61
C LYS A 66 -9.35 -4.34 12.19
N CYS A 67 -8.49 -4.87 13.05
CA CYS A 67 -7.08 -5.07 12.78
C CYS A 67 -6.82 -6.51 12.30
N ILE A 68 -6.09 -6.66 11.20
CA ILE A 68 -5.46 -7.90 10.80
C ILE A 68 -3.97 -7.73 11.05
N CYS A 69 -3.39 -8.50 11.97
CA CYS A 69 -1.95 -8.57 12.14
C CYS A 69 -1.44 -9.78 11.36
N PHE A 70 -0.52 -9.58 10.40
CA PHE A 70 0.24 -10.69 9.81
C PHE A 70 1.74 -10.51 10.12
N LEU A 71 2.25 -11.36 11.01
CA LEU A 71 3.54 -11.18 11.69
C LEU A 71 4.41 -12.44 11.63
N GLN A 72 5.74 -12.27 11.67
CA GLN A 72 6.64 -13.36 12.00
C GLN A 72 6.56 -13.65 13.52
N PRO A 73 6.57 -14.92 13.98
CA PRO A 73 6.66 -15.25 15.40
C PRO A 73 8.09 -14.99 15.93
N SER A 74 8.46 -13.71 16.03
CA SER A 74 9.76 -13.22 16.53
C SER A 74 9.58 -12.45 17.84
N ASP A 75 10.59 -12.42 18.71
CA ASP A 75 10.53 -11.68 19.97
C ASP A 75 10.26 -10.18 19.76
N GLU A 76 10.82 -9.60 18.69
CA GLU A 76 10.58 -8.21 18.24
C GLU A 76 9.09 -7.99 17.93
N SER A 77 8.50 -8.87 17.11
CA SER A 77 7.08 -8.82 16.72
C SER A 77 6.14 -9.09 17.91
N PHE A 78 6.49 -10.00 18.82
CA PHE A 78 5.73 -10.30 20.02
C PHE A 78 5.78 -9.15 21.05
N GLU A 79 6.90 -8.45 21.21
CA GLU A 79 6.96 -7.28 22.09
C GLU A 79 6.15 -6.11 21.52
N ALA A 80 6.22 -5.88 20.21
CA ALA A 80 5.40 -4.87 19.54
C ALA A 80 3.90 -5.18 19.65
N LEU A 81 3.50 -6.45 19.49
CA LEU A 81 2.12 -6.89 19.67
C LEU A 81 1.66 -6.82 21.14
N ALA A 82 2.52 -7.17 22.10
CA ALA A 82 2.21 -7.03 23.51
C ALA A 82 2.13 -5.55 23.96
N ALA A 83 2.79 -4.62 23.26
CA ALA A 83 2.56 -3.18 23.47
C ALA A 83 1.22 -2.73 22.88
N GLU A 84 0.84 -3.24 21.71
CA GLU A 84 -0.42 -2.95 21.03
C GLU A 84 -1.66 -3.46 21.80
N LEU A 85 -1.61 -4.68 22.35
CA LEU A 85 -2.75 -5.29 23.07
C LEU A 85 -3.02 -4.66 24.45
N ARG A 86 -2.01 -4.06 25.10
CA ARG A 86 -2.18 -3.30 26.35
C ARG A 86 -2.87 -1.94 26.14
N GLU A 87 -2.78 -1.36 24.95
CA GLU A 87 -3.44 -0.10 24.61
C GLU A 87 -4.12 -0.20 23.24
N PRO A 88 -5.22 -0.98 23.14
CA PRO A 88 -5.79 -1.35 21.85
C PRO A 88 -6.29 -0.13 21.06
N LYS A 89 -5.68 0.02 19.88
CA LYS A 89 -5.93 1.11 18.93
C LYS A 89 -7.11 0.82 18.00
N TYR A 90 -7.45 -0.45 17.80
CA TYR A 90 -8.53 -0.93 16.94
C TYR A 90 -9.57 -1.71 17.76
N GLY A 91 -10.75 -1.96 17.19
CA GLY A 91 -11.88 -2.54 17.93
C GLY A 91 -11.82 -4.06 18.12
N GLU A 92 -11.17 -4.77 17.18
CA GLU A 92 -10.97 -6.23 17.21
C GLU A 92 -9.66 -6.58 16.49
N TYR A 93 -8.96 -7.62 16.94
CA TYR A 93 -7.70 -8.08 16.37
C TYR A 93 -7.79 -9.54 15.87
N TYR A 94 -7.31 -9.76 14.65
CA TYR A 94 -7.17 -11.07 14.00
C TYR A 94 -5.67 -11.32 13.84
N LEU A 95 -5.13 -12.27 14.59
CA LEU A 95 -3.69 -12.52 14.67
C LEU A 95 -3.29 -13.69 13.77
N TYR A 96 -2.52 -13.39 12.73
CA TYR A 96 -2.01 -14.36 11.79
C TYR A 96 -0.48 -14.41 11.85
N PHE A 97 0.08 -15.60 12.03
CA PHE A 97 1.53 -15.77 12.17
C PHE A 97 2.12 -16.54 10.99
N SER A 98 3.31 -16.13 10.53
CA SER A 98 3.97 -16.73 9.35
C SER A 98 4.42 -18.17 9.55
N ASN A 99 4.62 -18.60 10.80
CA ASN A 99 5.16 -19.90 11.17
C ASN A 99 4.56 -20.41 12.51
N ILE A 100 4.97 -21.61 12.92
CA ILE A 100 4.45 -22.32 14.10
C ILE A 100 4.66 -21.52 15.40
N LEU A 101 3.62 -21.46 16.23
CA LEU A 101 3.62 -20.82 17.54
C LEU A 101 3.99 -21.79 18.66
N SER A 102 4.78 -21.32 19.63
CA SER A 102 4.93 -22.02 20.91
C SER A 102 3.72 -21.76 21.82
N LYS A 103 3.32 -22.76 22.61
CA LYS A 103 2.24 -22.62 23.60
C LYS A 103 2.51 -21.48 24.59
N THR A 104 3.77 -21.33 25.01
CA THR A 104 4.21 -20.23 25.89
C THR A 104 4.09 -18.85 25.28
N ALA A 105 4.17 -18.71 23.94
CA ALA A 105 3.90 -17.44 23.26
C ALA A 105 2.39 -17.14 23.20
N ILE A 106 1.54 -18.16 23.03
CA ILE A 106 0.09 -18.04 23.07
C ILE A 106 -0.39 -17.66 24.48
N GLU A 107 0.13 -18.34 25.50
CA GLU A 107 -0.10 -18.03 26.93
C GLU A 107 0.30 -16.58 27.23
N ARG A 108 1.52 -16.16 26.85
CA ARG A 108 2.01 -14.78 27.00
C ARG A 108 1.17 -13.72 26.27
N LEU A 109 0.46 -14.07 25.19
CA LEU A 109 -0.46 -13.15 24.51
C LEU A 109 -1.82 -13.10 25.20
N ALA A 110 -2.33 -14.24 25.70
CA ALA A 110 -3.56 -14.29 26.46
C ALA A 110 -3.46 -13.53 27.79
N ASP A 111 -2.32 -13.61 28.48
CA ASP A 111 -2.02 -12.83 29.70
C ASP A 111 -1.97 -11.31 29.47
N VAL A 112 -1.95 -10.84 28.21
CA VAL A 112 -1.76 -9.42 27.85
C VAL A 112 -3.01 -8.80 27.20
N ASP A 113 -3.95 -9.60 26.70
CA ASP A 113 -5.24 -9.12 26.16
C ASP A 113 -6.27 -8.85 27.27
N GLU A 114 -5.96 -7.90 28.16
CA GLU A 114 -6.84 -7.45 29.26
C GLU A 114 -8.22 -6.94 28.79
N TYR A 115 -8.37 -6.67 27.49
CA TYR A 115 -9.57 -6.09 26.87
C TYR A 115 -10.38 -7.10 26.03
N GLU A 116 -9.95 -8.37 25.96
CA GLU A 116 -10.57 -9.44 25.14
C GLU A 116 -10.81 -9.02 23.66
N VAL A 117 -9.87 -8.28 23.07
CA VAL A 117 -10.00 -7.75 21.70
C VAL A 117 -9.53 -8.73 20.62
N VAL A 118 -8.75 -9.75 20.97
CA VAL A 118 -8.34 -10.81 20.03
C VAL A 118 -9.53 -11.73 19.75
N ARG A 119 -9.90 -11.83 18.47
CA ARG A 119 -11.01 -12.69 18.00
C ARG A 119 -10.56 -14.02 17.44
N GLU A 120 -9.35 -14.06 16.88
CA GLU A 120 -8.86 -15.21 16.14
C GLU A 120 -7.33 -15.23 16.15
N VAL A 121 -6.76 -16.44 16.29
CA VAL A 121 -5.33 -16.72 16.12
C VAL A 121 -5.21 -17.88 15.13
N GLN A 122 -4.50 -17.68 14.01
CA GLN A 122 -4.22 -18.74 13.03
C GLN A 122 -2.78 -18.70 12.53
N GLU A 123 -2.25 -19.87 12.18
CA GLU A 123 -0.94 -20.02 11.53
C GLU A 123 -1.12 -20.06 10.00
N TYR A 124 -0.38 -19.21 9.30
CA TYR A 124 -0.38 -19.10 7.84
C TYR A 124 1.05 -19.18 7.32
N PHE A 125 1.41 -20.35 6.78
CA PHE A 125 2.78 -20.73 6.39
C PHE A 125 3.33 -20.01 5.14
N ALA A 126 3.24 -18.68 5.13
CA ALA A 126 3.81 -17.75 4.15
C ALA A 126 5.07 -17.09 4.74
N ASP A 127 6.06 -17.90 5.14
CA ASP A 127 7.28 -17.45 5.81
C ASP A 127 8.46 -17.18 4.85
N TYR A 128 8.15 -16.92 3.58
CA TYR A 128 9.12 -16.74 2.50
C TYR A 128 8.59 -15.73 1.47
N ALA A 129 9.50 -15.02 0.82
CA ALA A 129 9.20 -14.08 -0.26
C ALA A 129 9.04 -14.84 -1.60
N PRO A 130 7.85 -14.82 -2.24
CA PRO A 130 7.64 -15.43 -3.54
C PRO A 130 8.11 -14.46 -4.65
N VAL A 131 9.25 -14.74 -5.28
CA VAL A 131 9.86 -13.85 -6.29
C VAL A 131 9.35 -14.16 -7.70
N SER A 132 9.12 -15.45 -8.00
CA SER A 132 8.41 -15.90 -9.20
C SER A 132 7.74 -17.27 -8.90
N PRO A 133 6.85 -17.79 -9.76
CA PRO A 133 6.19 -19.08 -9.52
C PRO A 133 7.15 -20.26 -9.23
N CYS A 134 8.40 -20.18 -9.72
CA CYS A 134 9.45 -21.17 -9.49
C CYS A 134 10.68 -20.64 -8.71
N LEU A 135 10.60 -19.47 -8.07
CA LEU A 135 11.67 -18.89 -7.24
C LEU A 135 11.13 -18.31 -5.92
N PHE A 136 11.65 -18.78 -4.78
CA PHE A 136 11.41 -18.18 -3.46
C PHE A 136 12.72 -17.75 -2.76
N SER A 137 12.60 -16.77 -1.87
CA SER A 137 13.69 -16.25 -1.04
C SER A 137 13.27 -16.25 0.43
N LEU A 138 14.17 -16.59 1.37
CA LEU A 138 13.90 -16.42 2.80
C LEU A 138 14.14 -14.98 3.30
N ASN A 139 14.61 -14.09 2.41
CA ASN A 139 15.00 -12.70 2.66
C ASN A 139 16.01 -12.52 3.80
N HIS A 140 16.81 -13.56 4.08
CA HIS A 140 17.97 -13.50 4.96
C HIS A 140 19.20 -13.11 4.14
N ILE A 141 19.38 -11.80 3.92
CA ILE A 141 20.60 -11.23 3.36
C ILE A 141 21.67 -11.21 4.48
N PRO A 142 22.83 -11.87 4.32
CA PRO A 142 23.83 -11.92 5.38
C PRO A 142 24.52 -10.56 5.58
N THR A 143 24.42 -10.05 6.80
CA THR A 143 24.94 -8.72 7.22
C THR A 143 25.66 -8.88 8.57
N ALA A 144 26.54 -7.96 8.96
CA ALA A 144 27.26 -8.03 10.24
C ALA A 144 26.36 -8.23 11.48
N SER A 145 25.11 -7.75 11.45
CA SER A 145 24.10 -7.95 12.50
C SER A 145 23.28 -9.25 12.38
N ARG A 146 23.33 -9.93 11.23
CA ARG A 146 22.60 -11.17 10.91
C ARG A 146 23.50 -12.07 10.02
N PRO A 147 24.57 -12.68 10.58
CA PRO A 147 25.49 -13.52 9.82
C PRO A 147 24.87 -14.89 9.49
N LEU A 148 25.27 -15.46 8.34
CA LEU A 148 24.87 -16.82 7.93
C LEU A 148 25.78 -17.90 8.55
N TYR A 149 27.08 -17.62 8.60
CA TYR A 149 28.12 -18.50 9.13
C TYR A 149 28.46 -18.09 10.57
N GLY A 150 28.71 -19.09 11.42
CA GLY A 150 29.33 -18.90 12.73
C GLY A 150 30.85 -18.72 12.62
N ASN A 151 31.60 -19.22 13.60
CA ASN A 151 33.06 -19.01 13.69
C ASN A 151 33.90 -19.80 12.63
N SER A 152 33.25 -20.54 11.73
CA SER A 152 33.91 -21.31 10.65
C SER A 152 33.01 -21.43 9.41
N PRO A 153 33.57 -21.61 8.20
CA PRO A 153 32.79 -21.76 6.97
C PRO A 153 31.94 -23.05 6.91
N ASN A 154 32.14 -23.99 7.84
CA ASN A 154 31.38 -25.24 7.92
C ASN A 154 30.36 -25.25 9.08
N SER A 155 30.19 -24.13 9.79
CA SER A 155 29.25 -23.97 10.90
C SER A 155 28.22 -22.89 10.60
N TRP A 156 26.93 -23.23 10.72
CA TRP A 156 25.83 -22.26 10.77
C TRP A 156 25.94 -21.34 11.98
N ASP A 157 25.47 -20.09 11.84
CA ASP A 157 24.93 -19.35 12.97
C ASP A 157 23.62 -20.00 13.47
N PRO A 158 23.37 -20.12 14.79
CA PRO A 158 22.16 -20.76 15.31
C PRO A 158 20.84 -20.09 14.90
N LYS A 159 20.79 -18.75 14.81
CA LYS A 159 19.58 -18.02 14.39
C LYS A 159 19.36 -18.15 12.89
N ALA A 160 20.43 -18.11 12.09
CA ALA A 160 20.36 -18.33 10.64
C ALA A 160 19.88 -19.76 10.29
N LEU A 161 20.31 -20.77 11.05
CA LEU A 161 19.85 -22.15 10.89
C LEU A 161 18.36 -22.29 11.21
N GLU A 162 17.90 -21.82 12.37
CA GLU A 162 16.49 -21.93 12.75
C GLU A 162 15.60 -21.14 11.77
N ARG A 163 16.03 -19.95 11.33
CA ARG A 163 15.37 -19.19 10.26
C ARG A 163 15.25 -19.99 8.95
N ALA A 164 16.27 -20.75 8.58
CA ALA A 164 16.27 -21.59 7.38
C ALA A 164 15.35 -22.82 7.54
N VAL A 165 15.36 -23.49 8.70
CA VAL A 165 14.44 -24.59 9.02
C VAL A 165 13.00 -24.12 8.97
N GLN A 166 12.68 -23.01 9.63
CA GLN A 166 11.36 -22.37 9.63
C GLN A 166 10.88 -22.05 8.21
N GLY A 167 11.71 -21.35 7.42
CA GLY A 167 11.36 -20.93 6.07
C GLY A 167 11.14 -22.09 5.10
N VAL A 168 12.00 -23.11 5.12
CA VAL A 168 11.81 -24.31 4.27
C VAL A 168 10.60 -25.12 4.73
N THR A 169 10.39 -25.28 6.05
CA THR A 169 9.19 -25.96 6.59
C THR A 169 7.91 -25.28 6.10
N ALA A 170 7.86 -23.94 6.08
CA ALA A 170 6.73 -23.20 5.56
C ALA A 170 6.47 -23.45 4.06
N VAL A 171 7.52 -23.51 3.21
CA VAL A 171 7.39 -23.87 1.78
C VAL A 171 6.82 -25.29 1.60
N LEU A 172 7.20 -26.23 2.47
CA LEU A 172 6.70 -27.61 2.41
C LEU A 172 5.22 -27.69 2.82
N LEU A 173 4.81 -26.93 3.84
CA LEU A 173 3.42 -26.84 4.30
C LEU A 173 2.52 -26.11 3.28
N SER A 174 2.98 -24.99 2.70
CA SER A 174 2.20 -24.21 1.73
C SER A 174 1.93 -24.97 0.43
N LEU A 175 2.90 -25.75 -0.04
CA LEU A 175 2.79 -26.61 -1.22
C LEU A 175 2.16 -27.99 -0.92
N LYS A 176 1.93 -28.30 0.35
CA LYS A 176 1.46 -29.60 0.88
C LYS A 176 2.32 -30.77 0.37
N LYS A 177 3.62 -30.71 0.69
CA LYS A 177 4.63 -31.68 0.29
C LYS A 177 5.38 -32.22 1.50
N LYS A 178 5.48 -33.55 1.61
CA LYS A 178 6.33 -34.27 2.56
C LYS A 178 7.48 -34.91 1.78
N PRO A 179 8.67 -34.29 1.74
CA PRO A 179 9.74 -34.69 0.84
C PRO A 179 10.63 -35.79 1.41
N VAL A 180 11.26 -36.53 0.51
CA VAL A 180 12.53 -37.23 0.79
C VAL A 180 13.66 -36.22 0.64
N ILE A 181 14.64 -36.22 1.55
CA ILE A 181 15.74 -35.24 1.58
C ILE A 181 17.02 -35.85 1.02
N ARG A 182 17.64 -35.17 0.05
CA ARG A 182 19.04 -35.34 -0.36
C ARG A 182 19.82 -34.05 -0.06
N TYR A 183 21.08 -34.19 0.32
CA TYR A 183 21.95 -33.05 0.63
C TYR A 183 23.34 -33.24 0.02
N GLU A 184 24.03 -32.15 -0.27
CA GLU A 184 25.41 -32.19 -0.77
C GLU A 184 26.40 -32.63 0.33
N LYS A 185 27.13 -33.71 0.10
CA LYS A 185 28.00 -34.35 1.12
C LYS A 185 29.22 -33.50 1.49
N SER A 186 29.66 -32.63 0.60
CA SER A 186 30.72 -31.63 0.81
C SER A 186 30.42 -30.69 1.98
N SER A 187 29.13 -30.42 2.25
CA SER A 187 28.69 -29.39 3.18
C SER A 187 28.10 -29.99 4.47
N PRO A 188 28.79 -29.84 5.62
CA PRO A 188 28.22 -30.14 6.93
C PRO A 188 26.99 -29.26 7.23
N MET A 189 26.92 -28.05 6.65
CA MET A 189 25.79 -27.14 6.76
C MET A 189 24.55 -27.70 6.05
N ALA A 190 24.69 -28.24 4.83
CA ALA A 190 23.61 -28.91 4.11
C ALA A 190 23.10 -30.15 4.86
N LYS A 191 24.01 -30.96 5.40
CA LYS A 191 23.63 -32.11 6.24
C LYS A 191 22.83 -31.67 7.47
N LYS A 192 23.32 -30.67 8.23
CA LYS A 192 22.65 -30.22 9.45
C LYS A 192 21.25 -29.69 9.15
N LEU A 193 21.10 -28.82 8.15
CA LEU A 193 19.80 -28.30 7.74
C LEU A 193 18.80 -29.42 7.38
N GLY A 194 19.28 -30.47 6.68
CA GLY A 194 18.47 -31.65 6.39
C GLY A 194 17.96 -32.37 7.64
N VAL A 195 18.84 -32.61 8.62
CA VAL A 195 18.48 -33.27 9.91
C VAL A 195 17.42 -32.45 10.67
N GLU A 196 17.61 -31.14 10.82
CA GLU A 196 16.67 -30.30 11.58
C GLU A 196 15.29 -30.21 10.90
N ILE A 197 15.24 -30.12 9.55
CA ILE A 197 13.97 -30.16 8.79
C ILE A 197 13.28 -31.52 8.96
N GLN A 198 14.03 -32.62 8.88
CA GLN A 198 13.49 -33.97 9.08
C GLN A 198 12.92 -34.13 10.50
N HIS A 199 13.65 -33.66 11.52
CA HIS A 199 13.20 -33.68 12.90
C HIS A 199 11.92 -32.85 13.09
N ARG A 200 11.83 -31.65 12.49
CA ARG A 200 10.62 -30.81 12.50
C ARG A 200 9.42 -31.53 11.87
N ILE A 201 9.61 -32.22 10.74
CA ILE A 201 8.57 -33.02 10.05
C ILE A 201 8.11 -34.24 10.89
N GLN A 202 9.01 -34.82 11.71
CA GLN A 202 8.69 -35.94 12.60
C GLN A 202 7.91 -35.46 13.84
N THR A 203 8.37 -34.38 14.48
CA THR A 203 7.70 -33.77 15.64
C THR A 203 6.31 -33.26 15.26
N GLU A 204 6.20 -32.46 14.20
CA GLU A 204 4.94 -31.85 13.74
C GLU A 204 4.17 -32.75 12.74
N SER A 205 4.22 -34.07 12.97
CA SER A 205 3.71 -35.09 12.04
C SER A 205 2.25 -34.90 11.60
N GLN A 206 1.40 -34.27 12.42
CA GLN A 206 0.01 -33.97 12.10
C GLN A 206 -0.13 -32.90 11.01
N LEU A 207 0.74 -31.88 10.98
CA LEU A 207 0.74 -30.85 9.93
C LEU A 207 1.20 -31.41 8.57
N PHE A 208 1.91 -32.54 8.59
CA PHE A 208 2.45 -33.23 7.42
C PHE A 208 1.65 -34.49 7.01
N ASP A 209 0.43 -34.69 7.53
CA ASP A 209 -0.47 -35.75 7.09
C ASP A 209 -1.14 -35.41 5.74
N PHE A 210 -0.35 -35.53 4.68
CA PHE A 210 -0.78 -35.31 3.30
C PHE A 210 -1.05 -36.63 2.59
N ARG A 211 -2.01 -36.62 1.65
CA ARG A 211 -2.27 -37.76 0.76
C ARG A 211 -0.98 -38.20 0.08
N LEU A 212 -0.57 -39.45 0.33
CA LEU A 212 0.65 -40.03 -0.23
C LEU A 212 0.62 -39.98 -1.77
N THR A 213 1.76 -39.66 -2.36
CA THR A 213 1.97 -39.57 -3.80
C THR A 213 2.74 -40.81 -4.29
N GLN A 214 2.47 -41.26 -5.52
CA GLN A 214 3.08 -42.49 -6.08
C GLN A 214 4.61 -42.41 -6.16
N VAL A 215 5.15 -41.21 -6.35
CA VAL A 215 6.57 -40.89 -6.21
C VAL A 215 6.65 -39.73 -5.21
N PRO A 216 7.44 -39.82 -4.13
CA PRO A 216 7.56 -38.74 -3.17
C PRO A 216 8.26 -37.52 -3.79
N PRO A 217 7.92 -36.28 -3.36
CA PRO A 217 8.67 -35.10 -3.75
C PRO A 217 10.10 -35.16 -3.18
N LEU A 218 11.05 -34.55 -3.90
CA LEU A 218 12.45 -34.49 -3.49
C LEU A 218 12.79 -33.08 -2.98
N LEU A 219 13.43 -32.99 -1.81
CA LEU A 219 14.13 -31.79 -1.35
C LEU A 219 15.64 -32.02 -1.56
N LEU A 220 16.27 -31.15 -2.36
CA LEU A 220 17.69 -31.16 -2.65
C LEU A 220 18.35 -29.92 -2.01
N ILE A 221 19.21 -30.14 -1.01
CA ILE A 221 19.93 -29.08 -0.29
C ILE A 221 21.35 -28.97 -0.85
N LEU A 222 21.71 -27.78 -1.34
CA LEU A 222 22.99 -27.45 -1.98
C LEU A 222 23.68 -26.29 -1.26
N ASP A 223 24.99 -26.12 -1.47
CA ASP A 223 25.80 -25.07 -0.86
C ASP A 223 26.42 -24.14 -1.93
N ARG A 224 26.22 -22.82 -1.79
CA ARG A 224 26.76 -21.80 -2.71
C ARG A 224 28.28 -21.91 -2.88
N ARG A 225 29.00 -22.39 -1.86
CA ARG A 225 30.47 -22.57 -1.89
C ARG A 225 30.95 -23.56 -2.95
N SER A 226 30.08 -24.44 -3.44
CA SER A 226 30.41 -25.41 -4.48
C SER A 226 30.44 -24.81 -5.90
N ASP A 227 29.72 -23.71 -6.12
CA ASP A 227 29.79 -22.88 -7.33
C ASP A 227 29.83 -21.40 -6.94
N PRO A 228 31.03 -20.85 -6.66
CA PRO A 228 31.25 -19.43 -6.44
C PRO A 228 31.39 -18.63 -7.76
N VAL A 229 31.29 -19.27 -8.93
CA VAL A 229 31.50 -18.62 -10.24
C VAL A 229 30.20 -17.96 -10.71
N THR A 230 29.08 -18.67 -10.68
CA THR A 230 27.77 -18.14 -11.08
C THR A 230 27.43 -16.75 -10.50
N PRO A 231 27.59 -16.45 -9.19
CA PRO A 231 27.29 -15.12 -8.65
C PRO A 231 28.31 -14.02 -8.98
N LEU A 232 29.48 -14.34 -9.57
CA LEU A 232 30.53 -13.36 -9.90
C LEU A 232 30.51 -12.90 -11.36
N LEU A 233 29.72 -13.56 -12.22
CA LEU A 233 29.66 -13.28 -13.67
C LEU A 233 28.64 -12.19 -14.00
N SER A 234 28.99 -11.32 -14.95
CA SER A 234 28.09 -10.31 -15.50
C SER A 234 26.91 -10.97 -16.21
N GLN A 235 25.70 -10.46 -15.94
CA GLN A 235 24.46 -11.08 -16.36
C GLN A 235 23.84 -10.37 -17.57
N TRP A 236 23.54 -11.12 -18.63
CA TRP A 236 23.10 -10.58 -19.93
C TRP A 236 21.63 -10.89 -20.29
N THR A 237 20.82 -11.18 -19.28
CA THR A 237 19.38 -11.50 -19.42
C THR A 237 18.56 -10.57 -18.55
N TYR A 238 17.40 -10.10 -19.02
CA TYR A 238 16.80 -8.84 -18.53
C TYR A 238 16.66 -8.75 -17.01
N GLN A 239 16.02 -9.73 -16.36
CA GLN A 239 15.83 -9.72 -14.90
C GLN A 239 17.15 -9.79 -14.12
N ALA A 240 18.09 -10.63 -14.57
CA ALA A 240 19.37 -10.82 -13.91
C ALA A 240 20.28 -9.58 -14.06
N MET A 241 20.27 -8.96 -15.24
CA MET A 241 21.04 -7.76 -15.56
C MET A 241 20.58 -6.54 -14.75
N VAL A 242 19.25 -6.37 -14.57
CA VAL A 242 18.70 -5.31 -13.71
C VAL A 242 19.11 -5.53 -12.25
N HIS A 243 19.04 -6.77 -11.73
CA HIS A 243 19.47 -7.07 -10.37
C HIS A 243 20.98 -6.91 -10.15
N GLU A 244 21.79 -7.17 -11.17
CA GLU A 244 23.24 -7.03 -11.14
C GLU A 244 23.69 -5.56 -11.16
N LEU A 245 23.07 -4.70 -11.99
CA LEU A 245 23.54 -3.32 -12.21
C LEU A 245 22.77 -2.24 -11.43
N MET A 246 21.48 -2.44 -11.13
CA MET A 246 20.64 -1.48 -10.37
C MET A 246 20.09 -2.07 -9.07
N GLY A 247 20.06 -3.40 -8.95
CA GLY A 247 19.43 -4.10 -7.84
C GLY A 247 17.92 -4.25 -8.01
N ILE A 248 17.39 -5.39 -7.57
CA ILE A 248 15.95 -5.61 -7.40
C ILE A 248 15.72 -5.98 -5.94
N GLN A 249 15.04 -5.10 -5.19
CA GLN A 249 14.71 -5.31 -3.79
C GLN A 249 13.19 -5.45 -3.66
N ASN A 250 12.70 -6.64 -3.28
CA ASN A 250 11.27 -6.92 -3.07
C ASN A 250 10.38 -6.50 -4.26
N GLY A 251 10.84 -6.74 -5.49
CA GLY A 251 10.11 -6.38 -6.72
C GLY A 251 10.19 -4.90 -7.12
N ARG A 252 11.06 -4.11 -6.47
CA ARG A 252 11.28 -2.69 -6.77
C ARG A 252 12.73 -2.40 -7.14
N VAL A 253 12.93 -1.36 -7.94
CA VAL A 253 14.22 -0.83 -8.41
C VAL A 253 14.25 0.66 -8.11
N ASP A 254 15.35 1.14 -7.54
CA ASP A 254 15.61 2.57 -7.34
C ASP A 254 16.40 3.12 -8.54
N LEU A 255 15.84 4.13 -9.20
CA LEU A 255 16.44 4.87 -10.30
C LEU A 255 16.81 6.30 -9.88
N SER A 256 16.78 6.64 -8.59
CA SER A 256 17.09 8.00 -8.08
C SER A 256 18.53 8.45 -8.35
N LEU A 257 19.44 7.52 -8.72
CA LEU A 257 20.82 7.78 -9.12
C LEU A 257 21.00 7.97 -10.64
N VAL A 258 19.93 7.79 -11.44
CA VAL A 258 19.95 7.92 -12.90
C VAL A 258 19.88 9.40 -13.30
N PRO A 259 20.76 9.90 -14.18
CA PRO A 259 20.71 11.29 -14.65
C PRO A 259 19.39 11.59 -15.37
N ASP A 260 18.88 12.80 -15.19
CA ASP A 260 17.67 13.35 -15.84
C ASP A 260 16.38 12.48 -15.68
N ILE A 261 16.34 11.63 -14.66
CA ILE A 261 15.18 10.76 -14.40
C ILE A 261 13.94 11.56 -13.99
N ARG A 262 12.81 11.24 -14.63
CA ARG A 262 11.52 11.88 -14.35
C ARG A 262 11.06 11.50 -12.93
N PRO A 263 10.54 12.42 -12.09
CA PRO A 263 10.23 12.13 -10.68
C PRO A 263 9.31 10.93 -10.45
N GLU A 264 8.37 10.68 -11.36
CA GLU A 264 7.45 9.53 -11.37
C GLU A 264 8.12 8.17 -11.65
N LEU A 265 9.39 8.15 -12.09
CA LEU A 265 10.18 6.94 -12.35
C LEU A 265 11.33 6.75 -11.34
N LYS A 266 11.36 7.49 -10.23
CA LYS A 266 12.43 7.33 -9.22
C LYS A 266 12.44 5.98 -8.51
N GLU A 267 11.27 5.46 -8.14
CA GLU A 267 11.12 4.06 -7.68
C GLU A 267 10.18 3.33 -8.64
N VAL A 268 10.59 2.15 -9.11
CA VAL A 268 9.92 1.42 -10.18
C VAL A 268 9.62 -0.02 -9.76
N THR A 269 8.38 -0.47 -10.00
CA THR A 269 7.97 -1.87 -9.78
C THR A 269 8.24 -2.76 -10.99
N LEU A 270 8.89 -3.90 -10.74
CA LEU A 270 9.14 -4.99 -11.69
C LEU A 270 8.70 -6.32 -11.07
N THR A 271 7.49 -6.77 -11.41
CA THR A 271 6.97 -8.09 -11.04
C THR A 271 6.33 -8.75 -12.26
N THR A 272 6.44 -10.07 -12.40
CA THR A 272 5.86 -10.80 -13.54
C THR A 272 4.33 -10.95 -13.47
N ALA A 273 3.69 -10.47 -12.39
CA ALA A 273 2.23 -10.56 -12.19
C ALA A 273 1.49 -9.28 -12.63
N THR A 274 2.12 -8.10 -12.47
CA THR A 274 1.52 -6.80 -12.80
C THR A 274 1.95 -6.26 -14.18
N ASP A 275 2.89 -6.92 -14.84
CA ASP A 275 3.61 -6.37 -16.00
C ASP A 275 3.72 -7.41 -17.14
N PRO A 276 2.88 -7.30 -18.18
CA PRO A 276 2.91 -8.23 -19.32
C PRO A 276 4.21 -8.15 -20.15
N PHE A 277 4.86 -6.98 -20.26
CA PHE A 277 6.08 -6.85 -21.05
C PHE A 277 7.26 -7.52 -20.32
N PHE A 278 7.38 -7.31 -19.01
CA PHE A 278 8.35 -8.02 -18.19
C PHE A 278 8.04 -9.51 -18.12
N GLN A 279 6.77 -9.92 -17.95
CA GLN A 279 6.38 -11.33 -17.96
C GLN A 279 6.83 -12.05 -19.25
N ALA A 280 6.70 -11.42 -20.42
CA ALA A 280 7.18 -11.98 -21.69
C ALA A 280 8.72 -11.98 -21.82
N HIS A 281 9.41 -10.93 -21.37
CA HIS A 281 10.84 -10.70 -21.71
C HIS A 281 11.84 -10.84 -20.56
N HIS A 282 11.43 -11.15 -19.32
CA HIS A 282 12.34 -11.23 -18.16
C HIS A 282 13.51 -12.23 -18.33
N LEU A 283 13.32 -13.30 -19.12
CA LEU A 283 14.36 -14.31 -19.43
C LEU A 283 15.12 -14.06 -20.75
N ALA A 284 14.71 -13.05 -21.53
CA ALA A 284 15.28 -12.72 -22.83
C ALA A 284 16.69 -12.14 -22.69
N THR A 285 17.50 -12.24 -23.77
CA THR A 285 18.85 -11.66 -23.78
C THR A 285 18.79 -10.15 -23.99
N PHE A 286 19.86 -9.44 -23.61
CA PHE A 286 19.94 -7.98 -23.82
C PHE A 286 19.81 -7.58 -25.31
N GLY A 287 20.29 -8.41 -26.24
CA GLY A 287 20.13 -8.18 -27.68
C GLY A 287 18.67 -8.34 -28.15
N ASP A 288 18.00 -9.43 -27.73
CA ASP A 288 16.60 -9.66 -28.05
C ASP A 288 15.70 -8.57 -27.43
N LEU A 289 15.98 -8.20 -26.18
CA LEU A 289 15.30 -7.14 -25.44
C LEU A 289 15.34 -5.79 -26.17
N GLY A 290 16.47 -5.44 -26.81
CA GLY A 290 16.57 -4.23 -27.62
C GLY A 290 15.62 -4.23 -28.83
N THR A 291 15.46 -5.38 -29.50
CA THR A 291 14.51 -5.51 -30.63
C THR A 291 13.05 -5.56 -30.17
N ALA A 292 12.77 -6.26 -29.06
CA ALA A 292 11.45 -6.32 -28.43
C ALA A 292 11.00 -4.95 -27.90
N LEU A 293 11.89 -4.19 -27.27
CA LEU A 293 11.59 -2.83 -26.82
C LEU A 293 11.33 -1.89 -27.99
N LYS A 294 12.10 -2.00 -29.08
CA LYS A 294 11.85 -1.24 -30.31
C LYS A 294 10.47 -1.54 -30.90
N SER A 295 10.07 -2.81 -30.99
CA SER A 295 8.74 -3.18 -31.47
C SER A 295 7.62 -2.74 -30.53
N TYR A 296 7.85 -2.75 -29.21
CA TYR A 296 6.92 -2.26 -28.20
C TYR A 296 6.71 -0.73 -28.27
N VAL A 297 7.78 0.04 -28.47
CA VAL A 297 7.70 1.49 -28.73
C VAL A 297 7.01 1.79 -30.06
N GLN A 298 7.28 1.01 -31.13
CA GLN A 298 6.60 1.16 -32.41
C GLN A 298 5.10 0.83 -32.32
N SER A 299 4.72 -0.21 -31.57
CA SER A 299 3.33 -0.53 -31.27
C SER A 299 2.63 0.61 -30.53
N TYR A 300 3.26 1.12 -29.46
CA TYR A 300 2.76 2.28 -28.72
C TYR A 300 2.61 3.52 -29.61
N GLN A 301 3.57 3.79 -30.50
CA GLN A 301 3.48 4.87 -31.49
C GLN A 301 2.32 4.65 -32.46
N SER A 302 2.08 3.44 -32.98
CA SER A 302 0.93 3.17 -33.86
C SER A 302 -0.41 3.35 -33.14
N HIS A 303 -0.52 2.94 -31.87
CA HIS A 303 -1.71 3.20 -31.07
C HIS A 303 -1.88 4.70 -30.76
N SER A 304 -0.79 5.41 -30.48
CA SER A 304 -0.81 6.87 -30.26
C SER A 304 -1.18 7.65 -31.53
N LEU A 305 -0.81 7.17 -32.71
CA LEU A 305 -1.18 7.76 -34.00
C LEU A 305 -2.65 7.50 -34.35
N ALA A 306 -3.18 6.32 -34.01
CA ALA A 306 -4.59 5.99 -34.17
C ALA A 306 -5.49 6.77 -33.19
N ASN A 307 -5.01 7.01 -31.96
CA ASN A 307 -5.71 7.70 -30.89
C ASN A 307 -5.25 9.17 -30.72
N ASN A 308 -4.80 9.81 -31.81
CA ASN A 308 -4.49 11.24 -31.83
C ASN A 308 -5.78 12.08 -31.96
N PRO A 309 -5.85 13.31 -31.43
CA PRO A 309 -7.03 14.17 -31.61
C PRO A 309 -7.38 14.46 -33.07
N SER A 310 -6.40 14.40 -33.98
CA SER A 310 -6.56 14.63 -35.43
C SER A 310 -7.07 13.42 -36.23
N SER A 311 -7.13 12.22 -35.65
CA SER A 311 -7.72 11.03 -36.29
C SER A 311 -9.18 10.78 -35.89
N ILE A 312 -9.71 11.50 -34.90
CA ILE A 312 -11.10 11.38 -34.44
C ILE A 312 -12.03 12.14 -35.41
N GLN A 313 -12.60 11.42 -36.38
CA GLN A 313 -13.49 12.01 -37.41
C GLN A 313 -14.97 11.72 -37.18
N SER A 314 -15.34 10.74 -36.35
CA SER A 314 -16.72 10.44 -36.01
C SER A 314 -16.99 10.37 -34.49
N ILE A 315 -18.27 10.48 -34.12
CA ILE A 315 -18.75 10.29 -32.74
C ILE A 315 -18.43 8.87 -32.24
N THR A 316 -18.41 7.87 -33.13
CA THR A 316 -18.01 6.49 -32.83
C THR A 316 -16.54 6.41 -32.44
N ASP A 317 -15.66 7.13 -33.14
CA ASP A 317 -14.22 7.19 -32.83
C ASP A 317 -13.98 7.92 -31.51
N MET A 318 -14.74 8.99 -31.23
CA MET A 318 -14.67 9.71 -29.96
C MET A 318 -15.07 8.82 -28.78
N LYS A 319 -16.15 8.03 -28.93
CA LYS A 319 -16.53 7.02 -27.94
C LYS A 319 -15.41 6.01 -27.73
N ARG A 320 -14.88 5.44 -28.82
CA ARG A 320 -13.81 4.43 -28.79
C ARG A 320 -12.55 4.97 -28.11
N PHE A 321 -12.17 6.22 -28.40
CA PHE A 321 -11.05 6.90 -27.75
C PHE A 321 -11.26 7.00 -26.24
N ILE A 322 -12.45 7.39 -25.77
CA ILE A 322 -12.76 7.49 -24.34
C ILE A 322 -12.72 6.10 -23.65
N GLU A 323 -13.17 5.05 -24.33
CA GLU A 323 -13.12 3.66 -23.82
C GLU A 323 -11.68 3.10 -23.78
N GLU A 324 -10.82 3.41 -24.77
CA GLU A 324 -9.43 2.93 -24.83
C GLU A 324 -8.42 3.78 -24.03
N TYR A 325 -8.70 5.07 -23.79
CA TYR A 325 -7.75 6.02 -23.19
C TYR A 325 -7.17 5.58 -21.82
N PRO A 326 -7.93 4.97 -20.88
CA PRO A 326 -7.37 4.49 -19.62
C PRO A 326 -6.31 3.40 -19.79
N GLU A 327 -6.52 2.47 -20.73
CA GLU A 327 -5.55 1.42 -21.04
C GLU A 327 -4.35 1.97 -21.82
N PHE A 328 -4.58 2.89 -22.76
CA PHE A 328 -3.50 3.61 -23.45
C PHE A 328 -2.59 4.37 -22.47
N ARG A 329 -3.15 5.02 -21.44
CA ARG A 329 -2.37 5.70 -20.40
C ARG A 329 -1.55 4.73 -19.54
N LYS A 330 -2.10 3.56 -19.18
CA LYS A 330 -1.34 2.49 -18.50
C LYS A 330 -0.20 1.97 -19.38
N LEU A 331 -0.48 1.75 -20.67
CA LEU A 331 0.49 1.29 -21.66
C LEU A 331 1.66 2.27 -21.79
N GLY A 332 1.38 3.57 -21.95
CA GLY A 332 2.42 4.60 -22.02
C GLY A 332 3.31 4.67 -20.78
N GLY A 333 2.73 4.47 -19.59
CA GLY A 333 3.49 4.33 -18.34
C GLY A 333 4.45 3.14 -18.36
N ASN A 334 3.97 1.95 -18.72
CA ASN A 334 4.82 0.75 -18.83
C ASN A 334 5.89 0.88 -19.93
N VAL A 335 5.56 1.45 -21.09
CA VAL A 335 6.53 1.71 -22.16
C VAL A 335 7.64 2.64 -21.67
N SER A 336 7.29 3.78 -21.06
CA SER A 336 8.29 4.74 -20.54
C SER A 336 9.18 4.12 -19.46
N LYS A 337 8.59 3.31 -18.57
CA LYS A 337 9.29 2.54 -17.53
C LYS A 337 10.38 1.63 -18.11
N HIS A 338 10.06 0.79 -19.12
CA HIS A 338 11.05 -0.10 -19.73
C HIS A 338 12.08 0.66 -20.58
N VAL A 339 11.68 1.74 -21.26
CA VAL A 339 12.62 2.62 -21.98
C VAL A 339 13.65 3.23 -21.03
N ALA A 340 13.24 3.73 -19.86
CA ALA A 340 14.16 4.28 -18.86
C ALA A 340 15.13 3.22 -18.32
N ILE A 341 14.62 2.04 -17.94
CA ILE A 341 15.45 0.93 -17.44
C ILE A 341 16.48 0.48 -18.49
N VAL A 342 16.05 0.25 -19.74
CA VAL A 342 16.96 -0.27 -20.79
C VAL A 342 17.93 0.81 -21.28
N GLY A 343 17.53 2.09 -21.27
CA GLY A 343 18.44 3.21 -21.51
C GLY A 343 19.58 3.27 -20.49
N GLU A 344 19.25 3.15 -19.19
CA GLU A 344 20.25 3.09 -18.13
C GLU A 344 21.14 1.84 -18.22
N LEU A 345 20.57 0.67 -18.55
CA LEU A 345 21.37 -0.54 -18.80
C LEU A 345 22.40 -0.35 -19.92
N SER A 346 22.04 0.28 -21.05
CA SER A 346 23.00 0.60 -22.12
C SER A 346 24.09 1.55 -21.63
N ARG A 347 23.69 2.64 -20.96
CA ARG A 347 24.60 3.65 -20.42
C ARG A 347 25.62 3.06 -19.44
N LEU A 348 25.20 2.14 -18.58
CA LEU A 348 26.10 1.45 -17.64
C LEU A 348 27.04 0.46 -18.35
N VAL A 349 26.54 -0.31 -19.32
CA VAL A 349 27.36 -1.22 -20.15
C VAL A 349 28.46 -0.47 -20.90
N GLU A 350 28.11 0.69 -21.48
CA GLU A 350 29.04 1.55 -22.21
C GLU A 350 30.04 2.24 -21.27
N ARG A 351 29.57 2.84 -20.17
CA ARG A 351 30.42 3.55 -19.19
C ARG A 351 31.49 2.65 -18.58
N ASP A 352 31.08 1.48 -18.10
CA ASP A 352 31.97 0.59 -17.34
C ASP A 352 32.63 -0.50 -18.22
N LYS A 353 32.50 -0.39 -19.56
CA LYS A 353 33.07 -1.32 -20.56
C LYS A 353 32.70 -2.80 -20.32
N LEU A 354 31.45 -3.05 -19.94
CA LEU A 354 31.01 -4.38 -19.49
C LEU A 354 31.09 -5.46 -20.58
N LEU A 355 31.10 -5.09 -21.88
CA LEU A 355 31.30 -6.04 -22.99
C LEU A 355 32.73 -6.61 -23.00
N GLU A 356 33.76 -5.75 -22.90
CA GLU A 356 35.18 -6.15 -22.83
C GLU A 356 35.45 -7.04 -21.61
N ILE A 357 34.82 -6.72 -20.49
CA ILE A 357 34.91 -7.49 -19.24
C ILE A 357 34.17 -8.83 -19.39
N GLY A 358 32.95 -8.81 -19.92
CA GLY A 358 32.09 -9.97 -20.07
C GLY A 358 32.66 -11.06 -20.98
N GLU A 359 33.34 -10.69 -22.07
CA GLU A 359 34.06 -11.65 -22.92
C GLU A 359 35.15 -12.40 -22.13
N VAL A 360 35.97 -11.67 -21.37
CA VAL A 360 37.03 -12.27 -20.54
C VAL A 360 36.45 -13.07 -19.37
N GLU A 361 35.38 -12.59 -18.71
CA GLU A 361 34.68 -13.35 -17.67
C GLU A 361 34.15 -14.70 -18.18
N GLN A 362 33.52 -14.73 -19.37
CA GLN A 362 33.06 -15.98 -19.98
C GLN A 362 34.24 -16.89 -20.33
N GLY A 363 35.29 -16.37 -20.96
CA GLY A 363 36.48 -17.15 -21.33
C GLY A 363 37.23 -17.74 -20.13
N LEU A 364 37.23 -17.06 -18.97
CA LEU A 364 37.76 -17.60 -17.71
C LEU A 364 36.88 -18.71 -17.14
N ALA A 365 35.56 -18.59 -17.30
CA ALA A 365 34.59 -19.57 -16.80
C ALA A 365 34.52 -20.85 -17.67
N THR A 366 34.64 -20.75 -19.00
CA THR A 366 34.51 -21.86 -19.97
C THR A 366 35.85 -22.30 -20.58
N GLY A 367 36.97 -21.83 -20.02
CA GLY A 367 38.33 -22.15 -20.49
C GLY A 367 38.65 -21.71 -21.92
N SER A 368 37.77 -20.91 -22.54
CA SER A 368 37.79 -20.61 -23.98
C SER A 368 38.30 -19.19 -24.24
N GLY A 369 39.63 -19.02 -24.30
CA GLY A 369 40.28 -17.83 -24.88
C GLY A 369 40.73 -16.73 -23.91
N ALA A 370 40.51 -16.84 -22.60
CA ALA A 370 40.94 -15.81 -21.64
C ALA A 370 42.37 -16.04 -21.09
N ASP A 371 43.35 -15.36 -21.69
CA ASP A 371 44.74 -15.34 -21.22
C ASP A 371 44.99 -14.39 -20.04
N PHE A 372 46.02 -14.70 -19.24
CA PHE A 372 46.57 -13.82 -18.20
C PHE A 372 46.84 -12.39 -18.71
N ARG A 373 47.30 -12.25 -19.96
CA ARG A 373 47.58 -10.94 -20.59
C ARG A 373 46.32 -10.09 -20.76
N SER A 374 45.18 -10.72 -21.11
CA SER A 374 43.90 -10.02 -21.25
C SER A 374 43.41 -9.50 -19.91
N VAL A 375 43.50 -10.32 -18.86
CA VAL A 375 43.19 -9.93 -17.47
C VAL A 375 44.11 -8.79 -17.00
N GLN A 376 45.42 -8.89 -17.26
CA GLN A 376 46.40 -7.85 -16.94
C GLN A 376 46.08 -6.51 -17.64
N ALA A 377 45.67 -6.53 -18.91
CA ALA A 377 45.29 -5.33 -19.66
C ALA A 377 44.06 -4.64 -19.05
N LEU A 378 43.01 -5.40 -18.70
CA LEU A 378 41.79 -4.86 -18.07
C LEU A 378 42.05 -4.28 -16.67
N ILE A 379 42.94 -4.87 -15.87
CA ILE A 379 43.32 -4.32 -14.56
C ILE A 379 44.09 -3.01 -14.69
N THR A 380 44.95 -2.90 -15.71
CA THR A 380 45.76 -1.69 -15.98
C THR A 380 44.93 -0.55 -16.57
N ASN A 381 43.75 -0.83 -17.13
CA ASN A 381 42.85 0.18 -17.69
C ASN A 381 42.24 1.08 -16.60
N PRO A 382 42.43 2.42 -16.63
CA PRO A 382 41.87 3.33 -15.64
C PRO A 382 40.36 3.57 -15.81
N ALA A 383 39.76 3.25 -16.96
CA ALA A 383 38.33 3.42 -17.20
C ALA A 383 37.46 2.33 -16.53
N ILE A 384 38.06 1.21 -16.12
CA ILE A 384 37.34 0.09 -15.51
C ILE A 384 37.28 0.29 -13.98
N GLN A 385 36.07 0.17 -13.41
CA GLN A 385 35.85 0.32 -11.98
C GLN A 385 36.66 -0.70 -11.15
N PRO A 386 37.20 -0.33 -9.97
CA PRO A 386 37.96 -1.24 -9.10
C PRO A 386 37.20 -2.54 -8.76
N TRP A 387 35.87 -2.46 -8.65
CA TRP A 387 34.97 -3.61 -8.42
C TRP A 387 35.09 -4.70 -9.50
N ASN A 388 35.11 -4.30 -10.77
CA ASN A 388 35.15 -5.23 -11.89
C ASN A 388 36.54 -5.88 -12.02
N LYS A 389 37.60 -5.14 -11.65
CA LYS A 389 38.97 -5.68 -11.54
C LYS A 389 39.05 -6.78 -10.49
N LEU A 390 38.44 -6.57 -9.32
CA LEU A 390 38.37 -7.56 -8.25
C LEU A 390 37.68 -8.86 -8.72
N ARG A 391 36.50 -8.74 -9.34
CA ARG A 391 35.74 -9.89 -9.88
C ARG A 391 36.53 -10.69 -10.91
N LEU A 392 37.18 -10.03 -11.86
CA LEU A 392 38.04 -10.68 -12.86
C LEU A 392 39.18 -11.48 -12.21
N VAL A 393 39.85 -10.94 -11.20
CA VAL A 393 40.93 -11.66 -10.49
C VAL A 393 40.39 -12.78 -9.61
N MET A 394 39.20 -12.63 -9.00
CA MET A 394 38.54 -13.73 -8.27
C MET A 394 38.20 -14.91 -9.19
N LEU A 395 37.64 -14.65 -10.38
CA LEU A 395 37.37 -15.67 -11.39
C LEU A 395 38.66 -16.35 -11.88
N TYR A 396 39.69 -15.56 -12.20
CA TYR A 396 41.01 -16.08 -12.58
C TYR A 396 41.64 -16.94 -11.47
N ALA A 397 41.57 -16.48 -10.21
CA ALA A 397 42.08 -17.22 -9.05
C ALA A 397 41.35 -18.55 -8.87
N LEU A 398 40.01 -18.55 -8.90
CA LEU A 398 39.19 -19.76 -8.83
C LEU A 398 39.54 -20.77 -9.95
N ARG A 399 39.84 -20.28 -11.16
CA ARG A 399 40.18 -21.11 -12.32
C ARG A 399 41.59 -21.71 -12.27
N TYR A 400 42.57 -20.96 -11.78
CA TYR A 400 44.00 -21.29 -11.89
C TYR A 400 44.75 -21.50 -10.56
N GLN A 401 44.04 -21.51 -9.42
CA GLN A 401 44.57 -21.72 -8.05
C GLN A 401 45.65 -22.81 -7.92
N LYS A 402 45.52 -23.97 -8.59
CA LYS A 402 46.51 -25.07 -8.52
C LYS A 402 47.63 -24.99 -9.56
N SER A 403 47.45 -24.24 -10.64
CA SER A 403 48.31 -24.29 -11.83
C SER A 403 49.16 -23.03 -12.05
N GLN A 404 48.71 -21.85 -11.58
CA GLN A 404 49.38 -20.57 -11.81
C GLN A 404 49.30 -19.65 -10.56
N ALA A 405 49.52 -20.20 -9.36
CA ALA A 405 49.41 -19.44 -8.10
C ALA A 405 50.28 -18.16 -8.05
N GLN A 406 51.49 -18.18 -8.64
CA GLN A 406 52.36 -17.00 -8.76
C GLN A 406 51.72 -15.87 -9.59
N ASN A 407 50.97 -16.22 -10.65
CA ASN A 407 50.24 -15.24 -11.46
C ASN A 407 49.11 -14.59 -10.66
N VAL A 408 48.41 -15.35 -9.81
CA VAL A 408 47.37 -14.81 -8.92
C VAL A 408 47.96 -13.76 -7.96
N ALA A 409 49.10 -14.04 -7.33
CA ALA A 409 49.79 -13.08 -6.47
C ALA A 409 50.23 -11.81 -7.22
N SER A 410 50.67 -11.96 -8.48
CA SER A 410 51.02 -10.84 -9.36
C SER A 410 49.82 -9.99 -9.77
N LEU A 411 48.65 -10.58 -10.03
CA LEU A 411 47.42 -9.82 -10.32
C LEU A 411 46.90 -9.09 -9.07
N VAL A 412 47.03 -9.70 -7.88
CA VAL A 412 46.66 -9.05 -6.61
C VAL A 412 47.55 -7.83 -6.32
N SER A 413 48.87 -7.91 -6.56
CA SER A 413 49.76 -6.74 -6.40
C SER A 413 49.52 -5.66 -7.47
N LEU A 414 49.19 -6.05 -8.72
CA LEU A 414 48.81 -5.12 -9.78
C LEU A 414 47.48 -4.40 -9.49
N MET A 415 46.48 -5.10 -8.93
CA MET A 415 45.21 -4.46 -8.52
C MET A 415 45.40 -3.39 -7.45
N LEU A 416 46.26 -3.65 -6.45
CA LEU A 416 46.60 -2.68 -5.40
C LEU A 416 47.26 -1.42 -5.97
N GLN A 417 48.06 -1.56 -7.05
CA GLN A 417 48.65 -0.42 -7.76
C GLN A 417 47.62 0.35 -8.63
N ASN A 418 46.53 -0.32 -9.04
CA ASN A 418 45.52 0.21 -9.96
C ASN A 418 44.18 0.56 -9.27
N GLY A 419 44.25 0.96 -7.99
CA GLY A 419 43.14 1.59 -7.27
C GLY A 419 42.19 0.66 -6.49
N VAL A 420 42.49 -0.64 -6.36
CA VAL A 420 41.70 -1.55 -5.51
C VAL A 420 42.14 -1.43 -4.05
N SER A 421 41.20 -1.43 -3.11
CA SER A 421 41.51 -1.30 -1.68
C SER A 421 42.29 -2.52 -1.14
N ARG A 422 43.06 -2.33 -0.06
CA ARG A 422 43.80 -3.43 0.59
C ARG A 422 42.87 -4.45 1.27
N GLU A 423 41.64 -4.07 1.60
CA GLU A 423 40.65 -4.95 2.21
C GLU A 423 39.98 -5.81 1.14
N ASP A 424 39.56 -5.20 0.03
CA ASP A 424 38.98 -5.91 -1.10
C ASP A 424 39.98 -6.87 -1.76
N ALA A 425 41.24 -6.44 -1.94
CA ALA A 425 42.29 -7.30 -2.49
C ALA A 425 42.56 -8.57 -1.64
N ARG A 426 42.28 -8.54 -0.33
CA ARG A 426 42.37 -9.73 0.54
C ARG A 426 41.21 -10.71 0.31
N LEU A 427 40.05 -10.24 -0.16
CA LEU A 427 38.88 -11.10 -0.40
C LEU A 427 39.14 -12.19 -1.44
N VAL A 428 40.14 -12.02 -2.32
CA VAL A 428 40.60 -13.06 -3.25
C VAL A 428 41.09 -14.30 -2.50
N TYR A 429 41.91 -14.14 -1.45
CA TYR A 429 42.40 -15.26 -0.64
C TYR A 429 41.31 -15.85 0.26
N VAL A 430 40.45 -14.99 0.83
CA VAL A 430 39.25 -15.42 1.58
C VAL A 430 38.37 -16.34 0.74
N LEU A 431 38.08 -15.95 -0.51
CA LEU A 431 37.26 -16.74 -1.44
C LEU A 431 37.91 -18.09 -1.79
N LEU A 432 39.24 -18.13 -1.95
CA LEU A 432 39.98 -19.38 -2.13
C LEU A 432 39.97 -20.27 -0.87
N ASN A 433 40.03 -19.70 0.33
CA ASN A 433 39.98 -20.45 1.58
C ASN A 433 38.57 -20.98 1.91
N ILE A 434 37.50 -20.29 1.48
CA ILE A 434 36.09 -20.70 1.69
C ILE A 434 35.58 -21.63 0.58
N ALA A 435 35.93 -21.36 -0.67
CA ALA A 435 35.36 -21.97 -1.88
C ALA A 435 36.42 -22.41 -2.92
N GLY A 436 37.68 -22.59 -2.50
CA GLY A 436 38.74 -23.15 -3.32
C GLY A 436 38.51 -24.62 -3.68
N SER A 437 39.39 -25.15 -4.53
CA SER A 437 39.32 -26.54 -5.01
C SER A 437 39.43 -27.58 -3.91
N ASP A 438 40.04 -27.24 -2.78
CA ASP A 438 40.33 -28.18 -1.69
C ASP A 438 39.20 -28.25 -0.64
N GLN A 439 38.20 -27.38 -0.74
CA GLN A 439 36.93 -27.47 0.00
C GLN A 439 35.81 -28.09 -0.86
N ARG A 440 36.00 -28.21 -2.18
CA ARG A 440 34.98 -28.71 -3.13
C ARG A 440 35.17 -30.19 -3.45
N GLN A 441 34.06 -30.91 -3.62
CA GLN A 441 34.06 -32.37 -3.87
C GLN A 441 34.18 -32.72 -5.36
N GLU A 442 33.75 -31.84 -6.27
CA GLU A 442 33.87 -32.00 -7.72
C GLU A 442 34.62 -30.79 -8.31
N ASP A 443 35.50 -31.02 -9.30
CA ASP A 443 36.20 -29.93 -9.99
C ASP A 443 35.27 -29.30 -11.04
N LEU A 444 34.76 -28.13 -10.68
CA LEU A 444 33.91 -27.21 -11.44
C LEU A 444 34.35 -27.00 -12.90
N PHE A 445 35.64 -27.11 -13.21
CA PHE A 445 36.19 -26.89 -14.57
C PHE A 445 36.62 -28.18 -15.29
N SER A 446 36.51 -29.34 -14.65
CA SER A 446 36.93 -30.63 -15.23
C SER A 446 35.90 -31.30 -16.15
N ALA A 447 34.60 -30.99 -15.96
CA ALA A 447 33.50 -31.75 -16.56
C ALA A 447 33.47 -31.67 -18.10
N GLU A 448 34.01 -30.60 -18.68
CA GLU A 448 33.90 -30.31 -20.12
C GLU A 448 34.65 -31.30 -21.01
N ALA A 449 35.74 -31.91 -20.54
CA ALA A 449 36.56 -32.82 -21.32
C ALA A 449 35.80 -34.07 -21.81
N LEU A 450 34.80 -34.53 -21.04
CA LEU A 450 33.87 -35.59 -21.46
C LEU A 450 32.61 -35.04 -22.13
N PHE A 451 32.13 -33.86 -21.73
CA PHE A 451 30.88 -33.27 -22.24
C PHE A 451 30.99 -32.56 -23.60
N ALA A 452 32.20 -32.33 -24.13
CA ALA A 452 32.39 -31.86 -25.51
C ALA A 452 31.67 -32.74 -26.55
N LYS A 453 31.55 -34.06 -26.30
CA LYS A 453 30.76 -35.01 -27.12
C LYS A 453 29.28 -35.10 -26.75
N GLY A 454 28.85 -34.51 -25.63
CA GLY A 454 27.48 -34.59 -25.10
C GLY A 454 26.51 -33.51 -25.59
N ARG A 455 26.99 -32.51 -26.34
CA ARG A 455 26.27 -31.27 -26.73
C ARG A 455 24.95 -31.43 -27.52
N SER A 456 24.51 -32.67 -27.81
CA SER A 456 23.30 -32.94 -28.61
C SER A 456 21.98 -32.85 -27.82
N ALA A 457 22.00 -33.09 -26.49
CA ALA A 457 20.76 -33.19 -25.70
C ALA A 457 20.15 -31.84 -25.31
N LEU A 458 20.96 -30.83 -25.03
CA LEU A 458 20.52 -29.49 -24.60
C LEU A 458 20.28 -28.53 -25.78
N LYS A 459 20.22 -29.05 -27.01
CA LYS A 459 20.15 -28.23 -28.24
C LYS A 459 18.80 -27.55 -28.46
N GLY A 460 17.76 -27.89 -27.68
CA GLY A 460 16.46 -27.20 -27.66
C GLY A 460 16.46 -25.87 -26.90
N LEU A 461 17.32 -25.72 -25.88
CA LEU A 461 17.38 -24.53 -25.01
C LEU A 461 18.15 -23.34 -25.61
N LYS A 462 18.74 -23.49 -26.81
CA LYS A 462 19.61 -22.48 -27.41
C LYS A 462 18.93 -21.77 -28.58
N GLY A 463 18.57 -20.50 -28.33
CA GLY A 463 18.70 -19.45 -29.35
C GLY A 463 20.17 -19.27 -29.77
N VAL A 464 20.43 -18.32 -30.67
CA VAL A 464 21.76 -18.10 -31.27
C VAL A 464 22.86 -18.04 -30.21
N GLU A 465 23.96 -18.78 -30.43
CA GLU A 465 25.04 -18.90 -29.45
C GLU A 465 25.74 -17.55 -29.22
N ASN A 466 25.45 -16.94 -28.06
CA ASN A 466 25.98 -15.64 -27.67
C ASN A 466 27.29 -15.81 -26.89
N VAL A 467 28.35 -15.11 -27.32
CA VAL A 467 29.68 -15.10 -26.68
C VAL A 467 29.59 -14.71 -25.20
N TYR A 468 28.69 -13.81 -24.84
CA TYR A 468 28.49 -13.32 -23.47
C TYR A 468 27.68 -14.26 -22.57
N MET A 469 27.24 -15.43 -23.06
CA MET A 469 26.43 -16.40 -22.32
C MET A 469 26.85 -17.86 -22.58
N GLN A 470 28.15 -18.12 -22.62
CA GLN A 470 28.67 -19.49 -22.77
C GLN A 470 28.56 -20.31 -21.47
N HIS A 471 28.70 -19.66 -20.32
CA HIS A 471 28.67 -20.30 -19.00
C HIS A 471 27.29 -20.87 -18.65
N THR A 472 27.27 -22.11 -18.16
CA THR A 472 26.10 -22.78 -17.58
C THR A 472 26.34 -23.10 -16.10
N PRO A 473 25.51 -22.60 -15.15
CA PRO A 473 25.66 -22.87 -13.72
C PRO A 473 25.74 -24.36 -13.39
N HIS A 474 26.53 -24.73 -12.37
CA HIS A 474 26.74 -26.12 -11.96
C HIS A 474 25.41 -26.84 -11.61
N LEU A 475 24.44 -26.10 -11.06
CA LEU A 475 23.07 -26.58 -10.82
C LEU A 475 22.44 -27.27 -12.04
N SER A 476 22.72 -26.80 -13.26
CA SER A 476 22.20 -27.40 -14.50
C SER A 476 22.68 -28.85 -14.67
N GLN A 477 23.96 -29.11 -14.36
CA GLN A 477 24.58 -30.44 -14.44
C GLN A 477 24.01 -31.36 -13.35
N THR A 478 23.81 -30.85 -12.14
CA THR A 478 23.19 -31.58 -11.02
C THR A 478 21.76 -32.00 -11.33
N LEU A 479 20.97 -31.11 -11.94
CA LEU A 479 19.59 -31.41 -12.39
C LEU A 479 19.57 -32.38 -13.57
N GLU A 480 20.46 -32.24 -14.55
CA GLU A 480 20.53 -33.18 -15.67
C GLU A 480 20.90 -34.60 -15.20
N ASN A 481 21.84 -34.72 -14.25
CA ASN A 481 22.19 -35.99 -13.61
C ASN A 481 21.04 -36.56 -12.76
N LEU A 482 20.24 -35.70 -12.10
CA LEU A 482 19.04 -36.10 -11.36
C LEU A 482 17.97 -36.69 -12.29
N PHE A 483 17.59 -36.01 -13.37
CA PHE A 483 16.58 -36.49 -14.33
C PHE A 483 17.00 -37.80 -15.03
N LYS A 484 18.32 -37.98 -15.25
CA LYS A 484 18.89 -39.20 -15.83
C LYS A 484 19.00 -40.37 -14.83
N GLY A 485 18.68 -40.19 -13.55
CA GLY A 485 18.88 -41.21 -12.51
C GLY A 485 20.36 -41.53 -12.27
N ARG A 486 21.26 -40.55 -12.48
CA ARG A 486 22.72 -40.69 -12.42
C ARG A 486 23.37 -39.88 -11.30
N LEU A 487 22.59 -39.10 -10.54
CA LEU A 487 23.07 -38.35 -9.39
C LEU A 487 23.57 -39.31 -8.30
N ARG A 488 24.87 -39.26 -8.01
CA ARG A 488 25.57 -40.26 -7.18
C ARG A 488 25.26 -40.06 -5.70
N ASP A 489 24.91 -41.14 -5.02
CA ASP A 489 24.72 -41.12 -3.55
C ASP A 489 26.03 -40.88 -2.78
N THR A 490 27.19 -40.98 -3.45
CA THR A 490 28.51 -40.63 -2.89
C THR A 490 28.76 -39.12 -2.81
N THR A 491 28.06 -38.31 -3.61
CA THR A 491 28.16 -36.83 -3.59
C THR A 491 26.89 -36.18 -3.06
N HIS A 492 25.72 -36.78 -3.32
CA HIS A 492 24.41 -36.30 -2.86
C HIS A 492 23.63 -37.41 -2.13
N PRO A 493 24.06 -37.89 -0.96
CA PRO A 493 23.36 -38.94 -0.22
C PRO A 493 21.92 -38.56 0.16
N PHE A 494 21.08 -39.58 0.33
CA PHE A 494 19.80 -39.45 1.02
C PHE A 494 20.02 -39.34 2.54
N LEU A 495 19.11 -38.65 3.24
CA LEU A 495 19.19 -38.43 4.69
C LEU A 495 18.75 -39.67 5.49
N ASP A 496 17.54 -40.16 5.22
CA ASP A 496 17.16 -41.55 5.53
C ASP A 496 17.67 -42.49 4.44
N GLY A 497 17.91 -43.75 4.79
CA GLY A 497 18.23 -44.82 3.84
C GLY A 497 17.04 -45.16 2.95
N ALA A 498 16.77 -44.33 1.92
CA ALA A 498 15.74 -44.60 0.93
C ALA A 498 15.99 -45.96 0.26
N GLY A 499 14.95 -46.79 0.17
CA GLY A 499 15.08 -48.19 -0.25
C GLY A 499 15.73 -48.34 -1.63
N PRO A 500 16.34 -49.51 -1.96
CA PRO A 500 17.36 -49.65 -3.00
C PRO A 500 16.98 -49.23 -4.44
N ASN A 501 15.69 -49.02 -4.73
CA ASN A 501 15.19 -48.54 -6.03
C ASN A 501 14.89 -47.02 -6.06
N ALA A 502 15.02 -46.30 -4.95
CA ALA A 502 14.62 -44.88 -4.85
C ALA A 502 15.49 -43.95 -5.71
N GLY A 503 16.77 -44.27 -5.91
CA GLY A 503 17.66 -43.52 -6.81
C GLY A 503 17.35 -43.70 -8.31
N LEU A 504 16.54 -44.70 -8.67
CA LEU A 504 16.16 -45.03 -10.06
C LEU A 504 14.81 -44.42 -10.47
N GLN A 505 13.98 -43.99 -9.53
CA GLN A 505 12.72 -43.30 -9.82
C GLN A 505 12.97 -41.82 -10.12
N ARG A 506 12.37 -41.30 -11.21
CA ARG A 506 12.39 -39.86 -11.50
C ARG A 506 11.42 -39.13 -10.56
N PRO A 507 11.87 -38.14 -9.76
CA PRO A 507 10.99 -37.37 -8.89
C PRO A 507 10.08 -36.45 -9.71
N GLY A 508 8.75 -36.51 -9.50
CA GLY A 508 7.80 -35.65 -10.22
C GLY A 508 7.75 -34.20 -9.72
N ASP A 509 8.11 -33.97 -8.46
CA ASP A 509 8.23 -32.64 -7.84
C ASP A 509 9.62 -32.54 -7.18
N VAL A 510 10.40 -31.50 -7.50
CA VAL A 510 11.72 -31.25 -6.91
C VAL A 510 11.77 -29.82 -6.35
N ILE A 511 12.17 -29.71 -5.09
CA ILE A 511 12.45 -28.45 -4.39
C ILE A 511 13.97 -28.37 -4.18
N ILE A 512 14.57 -27.27 -4.60
CA ILE A 512 16.01 -27.03 -4.54
C ILE A 512 16.23 -25.89 -3.54
N PHE A 513 17.04 -26.10 -2.51
CA PHE A 513 17.40 -25.06 -1.55
C PHE A 513 18.91 -24.79 -1.55
N MET A 514 19.30 -23.58 -1.93
CA MET A 514 20.70 -23.13 -1.94
C MET A 514 21.04 -22.36 -0.65
N ILE A 515 21.90 -22.95 0.18
CA ILE A 515 22.51 -22.29 1.33
C ILE A 515 23.53 -21.26 0.82
N GLY A 516 23.47 -20.02 1.31
CA GLY A 516 24.30 -18.93 0.76
C GLY A 516 23.74 -18.32 -0.54
N GLY A 517 22.45 -18.52 -0.80
CA GLY A 517 21.68 -17.74 -1.76
C GLY A 517 21.70 -18.24 -3.22
N THR A 518 20.64 -17.88 -3.92
CA THR A 518 20.41 -18.23 -5.35
C THR A 518 20.70 -17.04 -6.25
N THR A 519 20.97 -17.30 -7.53
CA THR A 519 21.10 -16.25 -8.55
C THR A 519 19.93 -16.27 -9.54
N TYR A 520 19.69 -15.13 -10.22
CA TYR A 520 18.73 -15.10 -11.32
C TYR A 520 19.19 -15.93 -12.55
N GLN A 521 20.49 -16.22 -12.68
CA GLN A 521 21.00 -17.13 -13.73
C GLN A 521 20.51 -18.57 -13.49
N GLU A 522 20.56 -19.04 -12.24
CA GLU A 522 20.02 -20.35 -11.84
C GLU A 522 18.49 -20.38 -11.93
N ALA A 523 17.81 -19.30 -11.52
CA ALA A 523 16.37 -19.17 -11.66
C ALA A 523 15.91 -19.23 -13.13
N ARG A 524 16.67 -18.63 -14.05
CA ARG A 524 16.41 -18.73 -15.51
C ARG A 524 16.54 -20.15 -16.02
N VAL A 525 17.57 -20.91 -15.60
CA VAL A 525 17.71 -22.33 -15.96
C VAL A 525 16.50 -23.15 -15.48
N VAL A 526 16.08 -22.94 -14.23
CA VAL A 526 14.91 -23.61 -13.64
C VAL A 526 13.60 -23.23 -14.33
N ALA A 527 13.42 -21.96 -14.69
CA ALA A 527 12.24 -21.48 -15.42
C ALA A 527 12.15 -22.09 -16.83
N LEU A 528 13.27 -22.13 -17.58
CA LEU A 528 13.32 -22.72 -18.91
C LEU A 528 13.06 -24.24 -18.89
N LEU A 529 13.62 -24.97 -17.90
CA LEU A 529 13.35 -26.40 -17.73
C LEU A 529 11.88 -26.68 -17.39
N ASN A 530 11.23 -25.83 -16.59
CA ASN A 530 9.78 -25.92 -16.34
C ASN A 530 8.93 -25.63 -17.59
N GLN A 531 9.38 -24.72 -18.46
CA GLN A 531 8.73 -24.45 -19.75
C GLN A 531 8.84 -25.65 -20.71
N GLU A 532 10.02 -26.26 -20.86
CA GLU A 532 10.20 -27.50 -21.64
C GLU A 532 9.38 -28.67 -21.08
N ALA A 533 9.34 -28.84 -19.76
CA ALA A 533 8.56 -29.90 -19.12
C ALA A 533 7.05 -29.75 -19.35
N THR A 534 6.58 -28.55 -19.71
CA THR A 534 5.17 -28.22 -20.01
C THR A 534 4.85 -28.33 -21.51
N SER A 535 5.80 -28.11 -22.41
CA SER A 535 5.58 -28.12 -23.87
C SER A 535 5.57 -29.52 -24.51
N GLY A 536 5.79 -30.58 -23.74
CA GLY A 536 5.58 -31.97 -24.16
C GLY A 536 6.62 -32.53 -25.14
N GLY A 537 7.72 -31.82 -25.38
CA GLY A 537 8.83 -32.30 -26.22
C GLY A 537 9.57 -33.50 -25.61
N PRO A 538 10.41 -34.21 -26.39
CA PRO A 538 11.18 -35.38 -25.93
C PRO A 538 12.39 -34.99 -25.04
N SER A 539 12.24 -33.96 -24.21
CA SER A 539 13.26 -33.48 -23.26
C SER A 539 13.37 -34.40 -22.04
N ALA A 540 14.55 -34.45 -21.43
CA ALA A 540 14.82 -35.28 -20.26
C ALA A 540 14.00 -34.87 -19.01
N ALA A 541 13.48 -33.64 -18.98
CA ALA A 541 12.71 -33.08 -17.86
C ALA A 541 11.18 -33.34 -17.93
N ALA A 542 10.68 -33.98 -19.00
CA ALA A 542 9.23 -34.14 -19.23
C ALA A 542 8.48 -34.69 -18.01
N GLY A 543 7.46 -33.96 -17.56
CA GLY A 543 6.62 -34.32 -16.41
C GLY A 543 7.19 -33.98 -15.02
N THR A 544 8.39 -33.40 -14.92
CA THR A 544 9.00 -32.97 -13.64
C THR A 544 8.76 -31.48 -13.39
N ARG A 545 8.38 -31.10 -12.17
CA ARG A 545 8.23 -29.70 -11.75
C ARG A 545 9.32 -29.27 -10.79
N LEU A 546 10.05 -28.22 -11.13
CA LEU A 546 11.13 -27.65 -10.33
C LEU A 546 10.66 -26.40 -9.56
N LEU A 547 11.14 -26.28 -8.33
CA LEU A 547 11.08 -25.05 -7.53
C LEU A 547 12.48 -24.76 -6.97
N LEU A 548 12.98 -23.54 -7.19
CA LEU A 548 14.24 -23.07 -6.62
C LEU A 548 13.98 -22.10 -5.46
N GLY A 549 14.85 -22.12 -4.46
CA GLY A 549 14.97 -21.03 -3.51
C GLY A 549 16.25 -21.10 -2.68
N GLY A 550 16.41 -20.15 -1.78
CA GLY A 550 17.59 -20.04 -0.91
C GLY A 550 17.41 -19.01 0.18
N THR A 551 18.46 -18.76 0.96
CA THR A 551 18.49 -17.75 2.03
C THR A 551 18.11 -16.35 1.52
N CYS A 552 18.61 -16.01 0.33
CA CYS A 552 18.43 -14.75 -0.37
C CYS A 552 18.58 -14.97 -1.90
N VAL A 553 18.32 -13.93 -2.69
CA VAL A 553 18.78 -13.83 -4.08
C VAL A 553 19.99 -12.90 -4.13
N HIS A 554 21.03 -13.29 -4.87
CA HIS A 554 22.31 -12.58 -4.96
C HIS A 554 22.58 -11.99 -6.35
N ASN A 555 23.17 -10.80 -6.32
CA ASN A 555 24.05 -10.20 -7.33
C ASN A 555 25.51 -10.24 -6.85
N SER A 556 26.47 -9.83 -7.68
CA SER A 556 27.90 -9.91 -7.34
C SER A 556 28.28 -9.10 -6.09
N SER A 557 27.64 -7.94 -5.85
CA SER A 557 27.85 -7.12 -4.66
C SER A 557 27.39 -7.81 -3.38
N SER A 558 26.11 -8.20 -3.28
CA SER A 558 25.62 -8.86 -2.06
C SER A 558 26.29 -10.23 -1.79
N PHE A 559 26.75 -10.94 -2.82
CA PHE A 559 27.54 -12.16 -2.64
C PHE A 559 28.91 -11.86 -2.01
N LEU A 560 29.62 -10.84 -2.51
CA LEU A 560 30.93 -10.45 -1.97
C LEU A 560 30.82 -9.73 -0.62
N ASP A 561 29.72 -9.03 -0.33
CA ASP A 561 29.43 -8.48 0.99
C ASP A 561 29.14 -9.59 2.03
N MET A 562 28.46 -10.69 1.63
CA MET A 562 28.36 -11.90 2.45
C MET A 562 29.75 -12.49 2.72
N VAL A 563 30.62 -12.59 1.71
CA VAL A 563 31.99 -13.13 1.87
C VAL A 563 32.83 -12.22 2.79
N ARG A 564 32.78 -10.90 2.62
CA ARG A 564 33.46 -9.91 3.50
C ARG A 564 32.95 -10.02 4.95
N THR A 565 31.64 -10.16 5.14
CA THR A 565 31.00 -10.32 6.45
C THR A 565 31.41 -11.63 7.13
N ALA A 566 31.39 -12.75 6.40
CA ALA A 566 31.80 -14.05 6.91
C ALA A 566 33.28 -14.05 7.34
N ALA A 567 34.16 -13.42 6.54
CA ALA A 567 35.58 -13.33 6.82
C ALA A 567 35.90 -12.62 8.16
N ALA A 568 35.09 -11.63 8.56
CA ALA A 568 35.28 -10.90 9.81
C ALA A 568 35.08 -11.78 11.07
N ASN A 569 34.29 -12.87 10.96
CA ASN A 569 34.03 -13.82 12.04
C ASN A 569 34.98 -15.04 12.02
N PHE A 570 35.86 -15.14 11.02
CA PHE A 570 36.76 -16.28 10.83
C PHE A 570 38.19 -15.98 11.35
N PRO A 571 39.01 -17.02 11.63
CA PRO A 571 40.41 -16.83 12.01
C PRO A 571 41.22 -16.06 10.96
N ALA A 572 42.20 -15.27 11.41
CA ALA A 572 43.01 -14.40 10.55
C ALA A 572 43.70 -15.13 9.38
N SER A 573 43.98 -16.42 9.52
CA SER A 573 44.53 -17.28 8.46
C SER A 573 43.64 -17.42 7.23
N VAL A 574 42.35 -17.07 7.28
CA VAL A 574 41.47 -17.04 6.11
C VAL A 574 41.82 -15.88 5.15
N PHE A 575 42.51 -14.84 5.63
CA PHE A 575 43.07 -13.77 4.80
C PHE A 575 44.47 -14.08 4.26
N GLU A 576 45.07 -15.21 4.63
CA GLU A 576 46.40 -15.65 4.19
C GLU A 576 46.30 -16.53 2.93
N PRO A 577 47.33 -16.56 2.07
CA PRO A 577 47.33 -17.38 0.86
C PRO A 577 47.28 -18.88 1.22
N PRO A 578 46.48 -19.72 0.50
CA PRO A 578 46.30 -21.13 0.84
C PRO A 578 47.63 -21.92 0.90
N PRO A 579 47.77 -22.95 1.76
CA PRO A 579 49.04 -23.61 2.09
C PRO A 579 49.72 -24.40 0.95
N GLY A 580 49.21 -24.34 -0.29
CA GLY A 580 49.88 -24.80 -1.50
C GLY A 580 50.52 -23.70 -2.36
N SER A 581 50.49 -22.43 -1.92
CA SER A 581 50.88 -21.26 -2.74
C SER A 581 52.06 -20.45 -2.19
N SER A 582 52.75 -20.95 -1.16
CA SER A 582 53.76 -20.21 -0.41
C SER A 582 55.19 -20.35 -0.95
N SER A 583 55.63 -19.42 -1.80
CA SER A 583 57.04 -18.99 -1.84
C SER A 583 57.18 -17.53 -2.32
N ALA A 584 57.91 -16.72 -1.54
CA ALA A 584 58.32 -15.35 -1.83
C ALA A 584 57.23 -14.31 -2.20
N MET A 585 56.54 -13.78 -1.19
CA MET A 585 56.06 -12.38 -1.21
C MET A 585 57.05 -11.52 -0.38
N PRO A 586 57.51 -10.36 -0.88
CA PRO A 586 58.44 -9.50 -0.13
C PRO A 586 57.74 -8.79 1.03
N SER A 587 58.40 -8.71 2.18
CA SER A 587 57.90 -7.99 3.36
C SER A 587 57.92 -6.46 3.13
N LEU A 588 56.73 -5.87 3.03
CA LEU A 588 56.54 -4.41 2.93
C LEU A 588 56.83 -3.71 4.27
N ASN A 589 58.11 -3.48 4.55
CA ASN A 589 58.56 -2.62 5.64
C ASN A 589 58.37 -1.14 5.24
N LEU A 590 57.28 -0.53 5.72
CA LEU A 590 57.10 0.92 5.67
C LEU A 590 57.80 1.57 6.86
N ASN A 591 58.97 2.16 6.63
CA ASN A 591 59.68 2.95 7.64
C ASN A 591 59.26 4.43 7.54
N LEU A 592 58.25 4.82 8.31
CA LEU A 592 57.94 6.23 8.57
C LEU A 592 58.51 6.62 9.94
N GLY A 593 59.36 7.64 9.97
CA GLY A 593 59.61 8.47 11.16
C GLY A 593 60.10 7.73 12.42
N GLY A 594 60.77 6.58 12.28
CA GLY A 594 61.35 5.85 13.41
C GLY A 594 60.47 4.76 14.02
N VAL A 595 59.33 4.41 13.41
CA VAL A 595 58.51 3.26 13.84
C VAL A 595 58.50 2.17 12.76
N ASN A 596 59.23 1.08 13.01
CA ASN A 596 59.11 -0.15 12.22
C ASN A 596 57.89 -0.96 12.69
N VAL A 597 56.89 -1.14 11.83
CA VAL A 597 55.75 -2.04 12.09
C VAL A 597 55.88 -3.29 11.21
N SER A 598 56.34 -4.38 11.80
CA SER A 598 56.35 -5.71 11.16
C SER A 598 55.14 -6.52 11.61
N LEU A 599 54.31 -6.97 10.66
CA LEU A 599 53.10 -7.76 10.92
C LEU A 599 53.22 -9.15 10.26
N GLY A 600 53.41 -10.19 11.08
CA GLY A 600 53.43 -11.59 10.66
C GLY A 600 54.19 -12.50 11.64
N GLY A 601 53.48 -13.34 12.38
CA GLY A 601 54.07 -14.29 13.34
C GLY A 601 53.01 -14.93 14.25
N PRO A 602 52.84 -16.27 14.27
CA PRO A 602 51.78 -16.93 15.04
C PRO A 602 52.21 -17.38 16.44
N ALA A 603 51.31 -17.24 17.42
CA ALA A 603 51.40 -17.84 18.76
C ALA A 603 49.99 -18.18 19.31
N PRO A 604 49.81 -19.23 20.14
CA PRO A 604 48.48 -19.80 20.44
C PRO A 604 47.81 -19.24 21.71
N GLY A 605 46.49 -19.43 21.81
CA GLY A 605 45.67 -19.05 22.97
C GLY A 605 45.34 -20.20 23.94
N VAL A 606 44.59 -19.88 25.00
CA VAL A 606 44.16 -20.83 26.05
C VAL A 606 42.70 -20.55 26.44
N TYR A 607 41.88 -21.60 26.54
CA TYR A 607 40.50 -21.53 27.07
C TYR A 607 40.47 -21.72 28.60
N ARG A 608 39.44 -21.18 29.26
CA ARG A 608 38.95 -21.70 30.54
C ARG A 608 37.44 -21.88 30.50
N THR A 609 37.00 -23.08 30.84
CA THR A 609 35.61 -23.41 31.14
C THR A 609 35.43 -23.53 32.65
N SER A 610 34.35 -22.99 33.18
CA SER A 610 33.90 -23.26 34.54
C SER A 610 32.39 -23.11 34.57
N GLY A 611 31.69 -24.15 35.02
CA GLY A 611 30.26 -24.12 35.27
C GLY A 611 29.97 -24.96 36.49
N GLU A 612 29.05 -24.48 37.31
CA GLU A 612 28.47 -25.24 38.41
C GLU A 612 27.09 -24.66 38.72
N GLY A 613 26.19 -25.49 39.22
CA GLY A 613 24.86 -25.09 39.63
C GLY A 613 24.31 -26.11 40.61
N VAL A 614 23.80 -25.64 41.74
CA VAL A 614 23.19 -26.47 42.77
C VAL A 614 21.88 -25.82 43.20
N SER A 615 20.85 -26.65 43.36
CA SER A 615 19.50 -26.27 43.76
C SER A 615 19.34 -26.25 45.28
N LEU A 616 18.24 -25.67 45.76
CA LEU A 616 17.61 -26.14 46.99
C LEU A 616 16.09 -26.00 46.90
N GLN A 617 15.41 -27.07 47.33
CA GLN A 617 13.97 -27.12 47.61
C GLN A 617 13.78 -26.65 49.09
N THR A 618 12.63 -26.68 49.78
CA THR A 618 11.44 -27.56 49.76
C THR A 618 10.26 -26.86 50.48
N GLU A 619 9.04 -27.16 50.02
CA GLU A 619 7.77 -27.32 50.80
C GLU A 619 7.31 -26.21 51.79
N GLY A 620 6.02 -26.08 52.12
CA GLY A 620 4.80 -26.81 51.69
C GLY A 620 3.57 -25.91 51.92
N ILE A 621 2.33 -26.35 52.10
CA ILE A 621 1.64 -27.64 51.91
C ILE A 621 0.14 -27.32 52.13
N LYS A 622 -0.76 -27.76 51.23
CA LYS A 622 -2.18 -28.19 51.45
C LYS A 622 -3.18 -27.30 52.22
N ASP A 623 -4.51 -27.39 52.03
CA ASP A 623 -5.41 -28.04 51.05
C ASP A 623 -6.56 -27.01 50.80
N GLY A 624 -7.33 -27.04 49.70
CA GLY A 624 -8.50 -27.91 49.49
C GLY A 624 -9.72 -27.46 50.32
N VAL A 625 -10.98 -27.48 49.85
CA VAL A 625 -11.63 -28.32 48.83
C VAL A 625 -12.96 -27.66 48.34
N ARG A 626 -13.23 -27.67 47.02
CA ARG A 626 -14.49 -27.95 46.23
C ARG A 626 -15.88 -27.63 46.82
N ASN A 627 -16.99 -27.48 46.07
CA ASN A 627 -17.34 -27.29 44.65
C ASN A 627 -18.87 -26.99 44.59
N LEU A 628 -19.36 -26.36 43.51
CA LEU A 628 -20.53 -26.71 42.67
C LEU A 628 -20.82 -25.48 41.76
N LEU A 629 -20.88 -25.49 40.42
CA LEU A 629 -21.43 -26.42 39.42
C LEU A 629 -22.90 -26.79 39.66
N GLY A 630 -23.86 -26.49 38.78
CA GLY A 630 -23.81 -25.70 37.54
C GLY A 630 -24.96 -26.02 36.58
N LYS A 631 -25.28 -25.08 35.66
CA LYS A 631 -26.09 -25.22 34.41
C LYS A 631 -27.36 -26.10 34.40
N PHE A 632 -28.50 -25.48 34.08
CA PHE A 632 -29.60 -26.10 33.30
C PHE A 632 -29.82 -25.21 32.06
N ILE A 633 -29.74 -25.68 30.80
CA ILE A 633 -30.49 -26.72 30.04
C ILE A 633 -31.65 -26.10 29.23
N GLY A 634 -31.88 -26.61 28.01
CA GLY A 634 -33.01 -26.19 27.18
C GLY A 634 -33.48 -27.24 26.15
N PHE A 635 -34.79 -27.18 25.87
CA PHE A 635 -35.56 -27.70 24.71
C PHE A 635 -35.90 -29.21 24.51
N ALA A 636 -37.11 -29.42 23.95
CA ALA A 636 -37.72 -30.64 23.36
C ALA A 636 -38.13 -31.79 24.34
N THR A 637 -39.23 -32.57 24.23
CA THR A 637 -40.43 -32.70 23.31
C THR A 637 -41.47 -33.72 23.91
N ARG A 638 -42.76 -33.97 23.52
CA ARG A 638 -43.84 -33.28 22.72
C ARG A 638 -45.11 -34.17 22.45
N THR A 639 -46.10 -34.30 23.36
CA THR A 639 -47.46 -34.89 23.08
C THR A 639 -48.53 -34.38 24.08
N ARG A 640 -49.63 -33.71 23.65
CA ARG A 640 -51.04 -34.19 23.39
C ARG A 640 -51.76 -34.79 24.63
N THR A 641 -52.99 -34.42 25.02
CA THR A 641 -54.19 -33.97 24.24
C THR A 641 -55.08 -32.88 24.91
N ARG A 642 -55.99 -32.28 24.11
CA ARG A 642 -57.35 -31.68 24.34
C ARG A 642 -57.97 -31.60 25.76
N ASP A 643 -58.88 -30.65 26.10
CA ASP A 643 -59.78 -29.83 25.23
C ASP A 643 -60.35 -28.52 25.85
N THR A 644 -60.99 -27.68 25.01
CA THR A 644 -61.97 -26.58 25.32
C THR A 644 -61.51 -25.26 26.00
N MET A 645 -62.41 -24.24 26.05
CA MET A 645 -62.07 -22.80 26.04
C MET A 645 -62.64 -21.92 27.18
N ALA A 646 -61.79 -20.96 27.61
CA ALA A 646 -62.06 -19.55 27.93
C ALA A 646 -63.14 -19.12 28.97
N LYS A 647 -62.68 -18.64 30.14
CA LYS A 647 -62.83 -17.24 30.65
C LYS A 647 -62.13 -17.05 32.02
N GLY A 648 -61.66 -15.83 32.32
CA GLY A 648 -61.30 -15.41 33.70
C GLY A 648 -59.81 -15.48 34.13
N PHE A 649 -58.92 -14.71 33.50
CA PHE A 649 -57.46 -14.82 33.67
C PHE A 649 -56.85 -14.36 35.02
N LEU A 650 -57.60 -13.67 35.90
CA LEU A 650 -57.03 -12.93 37.04
C LEU A 650 -57.19 -13.57 38.43
N SER A 651 -57.74 -14.78 38.56
CA SER A 651 -57.93 -15.43 39.88
C SER A 651 -56.75 -16.33 40.30
N ALA A 652 -55.95 -16.84 39.35
CA ALA A 652 -54.94 -17.88 39.60
C ALA A 652 -53.60 -17.40 40.19
N LEU A 653 -53.33 -16.09 40.22
CA LEU A 653 -52.01 -15.55 40.61
C LEU A 653 -51.66 -15.70 42.09
N LYS A 654 -52.59 -16.11 42.96
CA LYS A 654 -52.32 -16.33 44.40
C LYS A 654 -51.36 -17.50 44.68
N GLY A 655 -51.14 -18.38 43.69
CA GLY A 655 -50.11 -19.42 43.73
C GLY A 655 -48.70 -18.98 43.30
N VAL A 656 -48.51 -17.70 42.95
CA VAL A 656 -47.24 -17.13 42.48
C VAL A 656 -46.73 -16.02 43.43
N ASP A 657 -47.19 -16.03 44.69
CA ASP A 657 -46.64 -15.15 45.74
C ASP A 657 -45.31 -15.73 46.25
N ALA A 658 -44.22 -15.38 45.56
CA ALA A 658 -42.86 -15.77 45.92
C ALA A 658 -42.31 -15.05 47.17
N PHE A 659 -43.08 -14.12 47.77
CA PHE A 659 -42.62 -13.24 48.85
C PHE A 659 -43.45 -13.45 50.12
N GLY A 660 -43.23 -14.61 50.77
CA GLY A 660 -43.82 -14.94 52.07
C GLY A 660 -43.64 -13.81 53.09
N LYS A 661 -44.75 -13.15 53.44
CA LYS A 661 -44.76 -11.94 54.27
C LYS A 661 -44.29 -12.25 55.69
N THR A 662 -43.13 -11.70 56.06
CA THR A 662 -42.63 -11.74 57.43
C THR A 662 -43.58 -10.97 58.36
N MET A 663 -43.93 -11.57 59.51
CA MET A 663 -44.75 -10.92 60.53
C MET A 663 -44.08 -9.64 61.03
N GLU A 664 -44.87 -8.60 61.32
CA GLU A 664 -44.34 -7.25 61.54
C GLU A 664 -43.54 -7.11 62.84
N ASP A 665 -43.76 -8.00 63.81
CA ASP A 665 -43.22 -7.97 65.17
C ASP A 665 -41.69 -8.09 65.28
N VAL A 666 -40.99 -8.42 64.19
CA VAL A 666 -39.52 -8.58 64.15
C VAL A 666 -38.81 -7.40 63.46
N LYS A 667 -39.52 -6.34 63.05
CA LYS A 667 -38.92 -5.15 62.42
C LYS A 667 -38.52 -4.07 63.44
N VAL A 668 -37.27 -4.11 63.88
CA VAL A 668 -36.67 -3.07 64.74
C VAL A 668 -36.54 -1.73 63.98
N LYS A 669 -37.47 -0.80 64.21
CA LYS A 669 -37.47 0.53 63.57
C LYS A 669 -36.31 1.39 64.11
N THR A 670 -35.28 1.63 63.30
CA THR A 670 -34.10 2.44 63.68
C THR A 670 -34.23 3.90 63.22
N ARG A 671 -33.75 4.85 64.03
CA ARG A 671 -33.67 6.27 63.61
C ARG A 671 -32.71 6.48 62.41
N THR A 672 -31.71 5.60 62.25
CA THR A 672 -30.79 5.59 61.11
C THR A 672 -31.46 5.11 59.83
N GLY A 673 -32.23 4.02 59.88
CA GLY A 673 -32.98 3.50 58.74
C GLY A 673 -34.07 4.46 58.25
N ALA A 674 -34.70 5.21 59.17
CA ALA A 674 -35.63 6.29 58.80
C ALA A 674 -34.95 7.41 57.98
N LEU A 675 -33.77 7.88 58.43
CA LEU A 675 -32.98 8.86 57.68
C LEU A 675 -32.51 8.30 56.32
N LEU A 676 -32.04 7.05 56.30
CA LEU A 676 -31.59 6.37 55.09
C LEU A 676 -32.71 6.19 54.07
N THR A 677 -33.95 5.93 54.54
CA THR A 677 -35.14 5.82 53.68
C THR A 677 -35.49 7.15 53.02
N ILE A 678 -35.37 8.28 53.73
CA ILE A 678 -35.58 9.62 53.18
C ILE A 678 -34.52 9.94 52.11
N ILE A 679 -33.25 9.62 52.38
CA ILE A 679 -32.15 9.80 51.41
C ILE A 679 -32.37 8.91 50.17
N ALA A 680 -32.73 7.64 50.36
CA ALA A 680 -33.03 6.72 49.26
C ALA A 680 -34.21 7.20 48.39
N ALA A 681 -35.28 7.71 49.01
CA ALA A 681 -36.42 8.29 48.30
C ALA A 681 -36.03 9.54 47.48
N ALA A 682 -35.17 10.41 48.03
CA ALA A 682 -34.67 11.58 47.32
C ALA A 682 -33.78 11.21 46.11
N ILE A 683 -32.93 10.19 46.25
CA ILE A 683 -32.08 9.67 45.15
C ILE A 683 -32.93 8.99 44.06
N ILE A 684 -33.94 8.20 44.45
CA ILE A 684 -34.88 7.61 43.49
C ILE A 684 -35.62 8.72 42.71
N LEU A 685 -36.09 9.77 43.38
CA LEU A 685 -36.76 10.89 42.75
C LEU A 685 -35.85 11.68 41.79
N SER A 686 -34.58 11.93 42.16
CA SER A 686 -33.65 12.64 41.28
C SER A 686 -33.26 11.81 40.06
N PHE A 687 -32.95 10.51 40.22
CA PHE A 687 -32.58 9.66 39.09
C PHE A 687 -33.75 9.35 38.15
N THR A 688 -34.96 9.13 38.67
CA THR A 688 -36.15 8.92 37.82
C THR A 688 -36.62 10.20 37.11
N THR A 689 -36.36 11.40 37.67
CA THR A 689 -36.59 12.66 36.94
C THR A 689 -35.54 12.90 35.86
N ILE A 690 -34.26 12.58 36.12
CA ILE A 690 -33.20 12.60 35.08
C ILE A 690 -33.55 11.64 33.93
N GLU A 691 -33.92 10.40 34.25
CA GLU A 691 -34.31 9.38 33.25
C GLU A 691 -35.55 9.81 32.44
N PHE A 692 -36.49 10.51 33.07
CA PHE A 692 -37.65 11.08 32.39
C PHE A 692 -37.27 12.22 31.44
N PHE A 693 -36.29 13.06 31.79
CA PHE A 693 -35.77 14.08 30.88
C PHE A 693 -35.01 13.47 29.71
N ASP A 694 -34.21 12.40 29.91
CA ASP A 694 -33.51 11.73 28.81
C ASP A 694 -34.46 10.95 27.90
N TYR A 695 -35.47 10.27 28.45
CA TYR A 695 -36.58 9.70 27.67
C TYR A 695 -37.35 10.76 26.85
N ARG A 696 -37.34 12.03 27.26
CA ARG A 696 -37.93 13.15 26.51
C ARG A 696 -36.95 13.85 25.55
N ARG A 697 -35.67 13.51 25.60
CA ARG A 697 -34.65 14.01 24.67
C ARG A 697 -34.82 13.36 23.30
N VAL A 698 -34.46 14.10 22.26
CA VAL A 698 -34.26 13.57 20.90
C VAL A 698 -32.76 13.59 20.67
N ASN A 699 -32.21 12.44 20.29
CA ASN A 699 -30.81 12.29 19.92
C ASN A 699 -30.71 12.22 18.39
N VAL A 700 -29.55 12.54 17.84
CA VAL A 700 -29.32 12.51 16.38
C VAL A 700 -28.15 11.59 16.10
N ASP A 701 -28.45 10.38 15.64
CA ASP A 701 -27.45 9.37 15.33
C ASP A 701 -26.88 9.61 13.93
N THR A 702 -25.58 9.87 13.85
CA THR A 702 -24.85 10.00 12.58
C THR A 702 -24.38 8.65 12.07
N SER A 703 -24.74 8.34 10.83
CA SER A 703 -24.33 7.13 10.13
C SER A 703 -23.76 7.46 8.75
N ILE A 704 -22.77 6.69 8.31
CA ILE A 704 -22.07 6.89 7.04
C ILE A 704 -22.46 5.73 6.11
N VAL A 705 -23.03 6.06 4.95
CA VAL A 705 -23.55 5.11 3.96
C VAL A 705 -22.91 5.40 2.61
N VAL A 706 -22.75 4.39 1.75
CA VAL A 706 -22.31 4.61 0.35
C VAL A 706 -23.46 5.28 -0.41
N ASP A 707 -23.18 6.43 -1.04
CA ASP A 707 -24.17 7.09 -1.89
C ASP A 707 -24.38 6.27 -3.18
N ARG A 708 -25.66 5.95 -3.45
CA ARG A 708 -26.09 5.18 -4.63
C ARG A 708 -26.71 6.04 -5.72
N SER A 709 -27.01 7.32 -5.45
CA SER A 709 -27.80 8.15 -6.37
C SER A 709 -26.94 8.88 -7.42
N ARG A 710 -26.10 8.09 -8.10
CA ARG A 710 -25.29 8.56 -9.24
C ARG A 710 -26.21 8.83 -10.44
N GLY A 711 -26.06 9.98 -11.08
CA GLY A 711 -26.85 10.40 -12.24
C GLY A 711 -28.08 11.25 -11.93
N GLU A 712 -28.33 11.59 -10.67
CA GLU A 712 -29.24 12.69 -10.32
C GLU A 712 -28.64 14.04 -10.75
N LYS A 713 -29.46 15.10 -10.79
CA LYS A 713 -28.98 16.49 -10.87
C LYS A 713 -29.01 17.13 -9.49
N LEU A 714 -28.22 18.18 -9.30
CA LEU A 714 -28.16 18.99 -8.07
C LEU A 714 -28.21 20.48 -8.42
N THR A 715 -28.59 21.31 -7.46
CA THR A 715 -28.70 22.76 -7.66
C THR A 715 -27.57 23.48 -6.95
N VAL A 716 -26.84 24.33 -7.67
CA VAL A 716 -25.80 25.21 -7.12
C VAL A 716 -26.39 26.60 -7.00
N ASN A 717 -26.58 27.04 -5.76
CA ASN A 717 -27.06 28.38 -5.41
C ASN A 717 -25.84 29.26 -5.13
N MET A 718 -25.70 30.36 -5.87
CA MET A 718 -24.51 31.22 -5.82
C MET A 718 -24.88 32.70 -5.82
N ASN A 719 -24.09 33.52 -5.14
CA ASN A 719 -24.16 34.98 -5.14
C ASN A 719 -22.75 35.55 -5.05
N ILE A 720 -22.20 36.03 -6.17
CA ILE A 720 -20.80 36.43 -6.32
C ILE A 720 -20.70 37.79 -7.01
N THR A 721 -20.03 38.74 -6.34
CA THR A 721 -19.76 40.09 -6.86
C THR A 721 -18.35 40.18 -7.43
N PHE A 722 -18.21 40.77 -8.62
CA PHE A 722 -16.96 41.10 -9.29
C PHE A 722 -16.88 42.64 -9.48
N PRO A 723 -16.22 43.41 -8.60
CA PRO A 723 -16.30 44.88 -8.63
C PRO A 723 -15.69 45.58 -9.85
N ARG A 724 -14.88 44.90 -10.66
CA ARG A 724 -14.15 45.49 -11.80
C ARG A 724 -14.34 44.72 -13.13
N VAL A 725 -15.38 43.89 -13.20
CA VAL A 725 -15.75 43.11 -14.40
C VAL A 725 -17.17 43.47 -14.82
N PRO A 726 -17.39 44.06 -16.01
CA PRO A 726 -18.72 44.45 -16.47
C PRO A 726 -19.64 43.24 -16.69
N CYS A 727 -20.93 43.35 -16.33
CA CYS A 727 -21.88 42.24 -16.48
C CYS A 727 -22.01 41.72 -17.92
N TYR A 728 -21.79 42.57 -18.92
CA TYR A 728 -21.83 42.17 -20.32
C TYR A 728 -20.67 41.24 -20.72
N LEU A 729 -19.51 41.34 -20.06
CA LEU A 729 -18.32 40.54 -20.36
C LEU A 729 -18.23 39.25 -19.54
N LEU A 730 -18.99 39.11 -18.46
CA LEU A 730 -18.87 37.98 -17.53
C LEU A 730 -19.76 36.80 -17.97
N SER A 731 -19.14 35.76 -18.53
CA SER A 731 -19.80 34.47 -18.81
C SER A 731 -19.91 33.62 -17.55
N LEU A 732 -20.88 32.70 -17.56
CA LEU A 732 -21.04 31.65 -16.55
C LEU A 732 -21.26 30.33 -17.29
N ASP A 733 -20.24 29.47 -17.23
CA ASP A 733 -20.17 28.23 -17.97
C ASP A 733 -20.04 27.03 -17.02
N VAL A 734 -20.68 25.91 -17.36
CA VAL A 734 -20.55 24.63 -16.64
C VAL A 734 -20.08 23.54 -17.59
N MET A 735 -19.14 22.71 -17.13
CA MET A 735 -18.62 21.54 -17.82
C MET A 735 -18.52 20.36 -16.86
N ASP A 736 -19.07 19.20 -17.25
CA ASP A 736 -18.95 17.97 -16.47
C ASP A 736 -18.04 16.92 -17.14
N ILE A 737 -17.69 15.86 -16.39
CA ILE A 737 -16.90 14.73 -16.95
C ILE A 737 -17.67 13.85 -17.95
N SER A 738 -18.98 14.03 -18.10
CA SER A 738 -19.80 13.36 -19.12
C SER A 738 -19.70 14.05 -20.48
N GLY A 739 -19.14 15.26 -20.52
CA GLY A 739 -19.09 16.11 -21.72
C GLY A 739 -20.30 17.02 -21.89
N GLU A 740 -21.23 17.05 -20.93
CA GLU A 740 -22.32 18.04 -20.92
C GLU A 740 -21.70 19.43 -20.62
N THR A 741 -21.78 20.33 -21.60
CA THR A 741 -21.40 21.74 -21.42
C THR A 741 -22.59 22.66 -21.61
N GLN A 742 -22.83 23.53 -20.63
CA GLN A 742 -23.82 24.59 -20.68
C GLN A 742 -23.07 25.93 -20.60
N SER A 743 -23.13 26.75 -21.66
CA SER A 743 -22.35 27.98 -21.81
C SER A 743 -23.22 29.24 -21.78
N ASP A 744 -22.73 30.33 -21.17
CA ASP A 744 -23.42 31.59 -20.87
C ASP A 744 -24.84 31.37 -20.30
N ILE A 745 -24.91 30.66 -19.17
CA ILE A 745 -26.18 30.29 -18.53
C ILE A 745 -26.89 31.55 -18.01
N THR A 746 -27.95 31.97 -18.72
CA THR A 746 -28.85 33.06 -18.35
C THR A 746 -30.07 32.59 -17.55
N HIS A 747 -30.62 31.41 -17.85
CA HIS A 747 -31.82 30.91 -17.20
C HIS A 747 -31.62 30.69 -15.69
N ASN A 748 -32.45 31.33 -14.87
CA ASN A 748 -32.37 31.35 -13.39
C ASN A 748 -31.10 32.02 -12.82
N ILE A 749 -30.41 32.84 -13.61
CA ILE A 749 -29.24 33.62 -13.20
C ILE A 749 -29.51 35.10 -13.46
N LEU A 750 -29.33 35.91 -12.41
CA LEU A 750 -29.59 37.34 -12.40
C LEU A 750 -28.26 38.10 -12.35
N LYS A 751 -27.95 38.83 -13.44
CA LYS A 751 -26.77 39.70 -13.54
C LYS A 751 -27.21 41.16 -13.25
N THR A 752 -26.65 41.76 -12.20
CA THR A 752 -26.94 43.15 -11.77
C THR A 752 -25.69 44.02 -11.89
N ARG A 753 -25.79 45.15 -12.60
CA ARG A 753 -24.66 46.10 -12.77
C ARG A 753 -24.41 46.88 -11.47
N LEU A 754 -23.14 47.07 -11.14
CA LEU A 754 -22.68 47.81 -9.96
C LEU A 754 -21.87 49.02 -10.39
N ASP A 755 -22.00 50.13 -9.67
CA ASP A 755 -21.11 51.30 -9.82
C ASP A 755 -19.71 51.06 -9.21
N GLU A 756 -18.81 52.02 -9.40
CA GLU A 756 -17.44 51.99 -8.85
C GLU A 756 -17.40 51.93 -7.30
N GLY A 757 -18.49 52.32 -6.64
CA GLY A 757 -18.68 52.19 -5.19
C GLY A 757 -19.26 50.84 -4.75
N GLY A 758 -19.62 49.96 -5.69
CA GLY A 758 -20.25 48.67 -5.43
C GLY A 758 -21.76 48.72 -5.18
N ALA A 759 -22.42 49.85 -5.42
CA ALA A 759 -23.87 49.98 -5.28
C ALA A 759 -24.60 49.54 -6.57
N PRO A 760 -25.79 48.92 -6.48
CA PRO A 760 -26.51 48.44 -7.65
C PRO A 760 -27.12 49.60 -8.44
N VAL A 761 -26.84 49.66 -9.74
CA VAL A 761 -27.36 50.70 -10.65
C VAL A 761 -28.89 50.52 -10.81
N PRO A 762 -29.71 51.58 -10.69
CA PRO A 762 -31.16 51.47 -10.88
C PRO A 762 -31.55 50.89 -12.25
N ASN A 763 -32.60 50.06 -12.28
CA ASN A 763 -33.10 49.37 -13.48
C ASN A 763 -32.07 48.49 -14.23
N SER A 764 -30.95 48.10 -13.61
CA SER A 764 -29.85 47.36 -14.27
C SER A 764 -29.98 45.83 -14.30
N VAL A 765 -31.14 45.30 -13.91
CA VAL A 765 -31.36 43.84 -13.76
C VAL A 765 -31.55 43.21 -15.13
N ILE A 766 -30.55 42.46 -15.61
CA ILE A 766 -30.61 41.72 -16.86
C ILE A 766 -31.27 40.35 -16.58
N THR A 767 -32.59 40.27 -16.73
CA THR A 767 -33.37 39.02 -16.54
C THR A 767 -33.70 38.29 -17.84
N ASP A 768 -34.09 39.00 -18.91
CA ASP A 768 -34.33 38.40 -20.23
C ASP A 768 -34.01 39.42 -21.34
N LEU A 769 -33.02 39.11 -22.19
CA LEU A 769 -32.55 40.00 -23.27
C LEU A 769 -33.47 40.01 -24.52
N GLN A 770 -34.52 39.20 -24.53
CA GLN A 770 -35.51 39.12 -25.60
C GLN A 770 -36.21 40.48 -25.85
N ASN A 771 -36.67 41.13 -24.77
CA ASN A 771 -37.65 42.21 -24.84
C ASN A 771 -37.16 43.52 -25.47
N ASP A 772 -35.85 43.80 -25.46
CA ASP A 772 -35.30 44.99 -26.10
C ASP A 772 -34.85 44.73 -27.56
N LEU A 773 -34.52 43.47 -27.90
CA LEU A 773 -34.28 43.06 -29.28
C LEU A 773 -35.58 43.05 -30.10
N ASP A 774 -36.67 42.54 -29.53
CA ASP A 774 -37.98 42.53 -30.20
C ASP A 774 -38.48 43.97 -30.45
N ARG A 775 -38.32 44.88 -29.49
CA ARG A 775 -38.62 46.32 -29.65
C ARG A 775 -37.78 47.01 -30.73
N LEU A 776 -36.51 46.62 -30.89
CA LEU A 776 -35.66 47.14 -31.96
C LEU A 776 -36.01 46.53 -33.33
N ASN A 777 -36.52 45.30 -33.36
CA ASN A 777 -37.02 44.68 -34.58
C ASN A 777 -38.38 45.25 -35.02
N GLU A 778 -39.29 45.61 -34.10
CA GLU A 778 -40.52 46.34 -34.42
C GLU A 778 -40.27 47.73 -35.06
N GLN A 779 -39.09 48.33 -34.81
CA GLN A 779 -38.68 49.59 -35.44
C GLN A 779 -38.01 49.43 -36.81
N ARG A 780 -37.69 48.20 -37.25
CA ARG A 780 -37.03 47.92 -38.54
C ARG A 780 -38.06 47.71 -39.64
N GLN A 781 -37.85 48.34 -40.80
CA GLN A 781 -38.79 48.24 -41.93
C GLN A 781 -38.86 46.80 -42.47
N ASN A 782 -40.08 46.35 -42.81
CA ASN A 782 -40.34 45.06 -43.44
C ASN A 782 -39.45 44.87 -44.68
N GLY A 783 -38.46 43.95 -44.58
CA GLY A 783 -37.53 43.62 -45.67
C GLY A 783 -36.06 43.97 -45.42
N TYR A 784 -35.65 44.47 -44.25
CA TYR A 784 -34.23 44.59 -43.92
C TYR A 784 -33.58 43.20 -43.78
N CYS A 785 -32.52 42.96 -44.57
CA CYS A 785 -31.67 41.78 -44.52
C CYS A 785 -30.21 42.26 -44.41
N GLY A 786 -29.62 42.15 -43.22
CA GLY A 786 -28.25 42.57 -42.96
C GLY A 786 -27.23 41.56 -43.51
N SER A 787 -26.12 42.08 -44.05
CA SER A 787 -25.02 41.24 -44.55
C SER A 787 -24.30 40.55 -43.39
N CYS A 788 -24.00 39.25 -43.56
CA CYS A 788 -23.12 38.50 -42.66
C CYS A 788 -21.62 38.74 -42.91
N TYR A 789 -21.25 39.70 -43.79
CA TYR A 789 -19.87 40.09 -44.14
C TYR A 789 -18.93 38.92 -44.49
N GLY A 790 -19.47 37.83 -45.05
CA GLY A 790 -18.72 36.64 -45.42
C GLY A 790 -18.53 35.60 -44.31
N GLY A 791 -19.19 35.75 -43.15
CA GLY A 791 -19.34 34.68 -42.15
C GLY A 791 -20.11 33.45 -42.69
N VAL A 792 -20.45 32.51 -41.81
CA VAL A 792 -21.41 31.43 -42.12
C VAL A 792 -22.81 31.96 -41.84
N GLU A 793 -23.64 32.05 -42.87
CA GLU A 793 -25.02 32.56 -42.77
C GLU A 793 -25.91 31.63 -41.91
N PRO A 794 -26.80 32.19 -41.08
CA PRO A 794 -27.80 31.42 -40.32
C PRO A 794 -28.91 30.88 -41.25
N GLU A 795 -29.78 30.00 -40.73
CA GLU A 795 -30.91 29.43 -41.49
C GLU A 795 -31.89 30.48 -42.06
N SER A 796 -31.90 31.70 -41.51
CA SER A 796 -32.65 32.86 -42.01
C SER A 796 -32.01 33.57 -43.21
N GLY A 797 -30.77 33.24 -43.58
CA GLY A 797 -30.03 33.85 -44.70
C GLY A 797 -29.60 35.31 -44.52
N CYS A 798 -29.91 35.93 -43.38
CA CYS A 798 -29.62 37.33 -43.07
C CYS A 798 -29.01 37.43 -41.67
N CYS A 799 -28.00 38.29 -41.49
CA CYS A 799 -27.49 38.66 -40.16
C CYS A 799 -27.99 40.07 -39.81
N ASN A 800 -29.10 40.15 -39.10
CA ASN A 800 -29.80 41.39 -38.80
C ASN A 800 -29.33 42.07 -37.50
N THR A 801 -28.68 41.33 -36.60
CA THR A 801 -28.08 41.89 -35.36
C THR A 801 -26.55 41.82 -35.38
N CYS A 802 -25.91 42.62 -34.52
CA CYS A 802 -24.46 42.55 -34.30
C CYS A 802 -24.04 41.16 -33.80
N ASP A 803 -24.85 40.53 -32.95
CA ASP A 803 -24.56 39.23 -32.37
C ASP A 803 -24.68 38.10 -33.41
N GLU A 804 -25.61 38.20 -34.36
CA GLU A 804 -25.69 37.30 -35.53
C GLU A 804 -24.45 37.42 -36.43
N VAL A 805 -23.98 38.63 -36.77
CA VAL A 805 -22.75 38.80 -37.56
C VAL A 805 -21.53 38.23 -36.81
N ARG A 806 -21.43 38.50 -35.51
CA ARG A 806 -20.39 37.96 -34.64
C ARG A 806 -20.42 36.43 -34.60
N GLN A 807 -21.60 35.83 -34.49
CA GLN A 807 -21.77 34.37 -34.46
C GLN A 807 -21.51 33.74 -35.85
N ALA A 808 -21.86 34.40 -36.95
CA ALA A 808 -21.50 34.01 -38.30
C ALA A 808 -19.97 34.00 -38.53
N TYR A 809 -19.24 34.96 -37.94
CA TYR A 809 -17.77 34.99 -37.95
C TYR A 809 -17.18 33.84 -37.12
N VAL A 810 -17.67 33.64 -35.90
CA VAL A 810 -17.22 32.55 -35.00
C VAL A 810 -17.48 31.17 -35.62
N ASN A 811 -18.64 30.95 -36.24
CA ASN A 811 -18.97 29.73 -36.98
C ASN A 811 -18.01 29.47 -38.16
N ARG A 812 -17.38 30.52 -38.71
CA ARG A 812 -16.35 30.44 -39.75
C ARG A 812 -14.92 30.32 -39.20
N GLY A 813 -14.74 30.37 -37.87
CA GLY A 813 -13.43 30.41 -37.22
C GLY A 813 -12.69 31.74 -37.38
N TRP A 814 -13.42 32.85 -37.60
CA TRP A 814 -12.85 34.20 -37.76
C TRP A 814 -12.97 35.01 -36.47
N SER A 815 -11.93 35.78 -36.13
CA SER A 815 -11.90 36.68 -34.97
C SER A 815 -12.62 38.01 -35.25
N PHE A 816 -13.38 38.49 -34.27
CA PHE A 816 -14.28 39.62 -34.37
C PHE A 816 -13.59 40.96 -34.02
N ASN A 817 -12.49 41.26 -34.71
CA ASN A 817 -11.57 42.34 -34.31
C ASN A 817 -12.07 43.78 -34.61
N ARG A 818 -13.17 43.99 -35.35
CA ARG A 818 -13.57 45.32 -35.87
C ARG A 818 -15.10 45.56 -35.92
N PRO A 819 -15.84 45.52 -34.79
CA PRO A 819 -17.26 45.91 -34.73
C PRO A 819 -17.55 47.28 -35.34
N ASP A 820 -16.63 48.24 -35.24
CA ASP A 820 -16.80 49.61 -35.81
C ASP A 820 -16.83 49.65 -37.35
N SER A 821 -16.69 48.51 -38.03
CA SER A 821 -16.85 48.36 -39.48
C SER A 821 -18.13 47.59 -39.90
N ILE A 822 -18.97 47.21 -38.93
CA ILE A 822 -20.18 46.40 -39.12
C ILE A 822 -21.40 47.29 -38.80
N GLU A 823 -22.28 47.48 -39.78
CA GLU A 823 -23.41 48.43 -39.71
C GLU A 823 -24.34 48.14 -38.53
N GLN A 824 -24.63 46.87 -38.29
CA GLN A 824 -25.48 46.38 -37.21
C GLN A 824 -24.90 46.76 -35.84
N CYS A 825 -23.60 46.59 -35.64
CA CYS A 825 -22.90 46.87 -34.38
C CYS A 825 -22.80 48.36 -34.05
N VAL A 826 -22.60 49.19 -35.07
CA VAL A 826 -22.61 50.66 -34.92
C VAL A 826 -24.04 51.14 -34.61
N LYS A 827 -25.06 50.62 -35.30
CA LYS A 827 -26.47 50.97 -35.04
C LYS A 827 -26.99 50.48 -33.69
N GLU A 828 -26.47 49.39 -33.16
CA GLU A 828 -26.86 48.83 -31.86
C GLU A 828 -26.09 49.46 -30.67
N GLY A 829 -25.21 50.45 -30.92
CA GLY A 829 -24.46 51.17 -29.89
C GLY A 829 -23.46 50.29 -29.13
N TRP A 830 -22.97 49.21 -29.75
CA TRP A 830 -22.25 48.15 -29.06
C TRP A 830 -20.92 48.62 -28.45
N SER A 831 -20.12 49.38 -29.22
CA SER A 831 -18.84 49.93 -28.76
C SER A 831 -18.99 51.17 -27.87
N GLU A 832 -20.20 51.73 -27.73
CA GLU A 832 -20.53 52.79 -26.76
C GLU A 832 -20.94 52.17 -25.42
N LYS A 833 -21.89 51.23 -25.42
CA LYS A 833 -22.32 50.47 -24.23
C LYS A 833 -21.15 49.79 -23.51
N LEU A 834 -20.16 49.28 -24.24
CA LEU A 834 -18.98 48.66 -23.65
C LEU A 834 -18.05 49.68 -22.97
N LYS A 835 -18.00 50.93 -23.45
CA LYS A 835 -17.22 52.03 -22.86
C LYS A 835 -17.93 52.63 -21.64
N GLU A 836 -19.24 52.80 -21.71
CA GLU A 836 -20.05 53.22 -20.56
C GLU A 836 -19.87 52.25 -19.37
N GLN A 837 -19.92 50.94 -19.64
CA GLN A 837 -19.76 49.91 -18.62
C GLN A 837 -18.29 49.64 -18.23
N ALA A 838 -17.29 50.31 -18.82
CA ALA A 838 -15.86 50.01 -18.58
C ALA A 838 -15.37 50.35 -17.15
N HIS A 839 -16.18 51.05 -16.36
CA HIS A 839 -15.93 51.37 -14.95
C HIS A 839 -16.88 50.62 -13.98
N GLU A 840 -17.72 49.70 -14.50
CA GLU A 840 -18.74 49.00 -13.72
C GLU A 840 -18.30 47.60 -13.26
N GLY A 841 -18.87 47.18 -12.14
CA GLY A 841 -18.82 45.81 -11.65
C GLY A 841 -20.09 45.01 -11.98
N CYS A 842 -20.09 43.73 -11.61
CA CYS A 842 -21.24 42.86 -11.75
C CYS A 842 -21.48 42.02 -10.49
N ASN A 843 -22.73 41.90 -10.05
CA ASN A 843 -23.14 40.82 -9.17
C ASN A 843 -23.90 39.75 -9.96
N ILE A 844 -23.47 38.49 -9.83
CA ILE A 844 -24.16 37.31 -10.38
C ILE A 844 -24.79 36.53 -9.23
N ALA A 845 -26.12 36.43 -9.24
CA ALA A 845 -26.87 35.69 -8.23
C ALA A 845 -27.90 34.75 -8.87
N GLY A 846 -28.02 33.50 -8.39
CA GLY A 846 -29.05 32.58 -8.86
C GLY A 846 -28.73 31.10 -8.67
N ARG A 847 -29.45 30.25 -9.40
CA ARG A 847 -29.46 28.79 -9.23
C ARG A 847 -29.15 28.07 -10.55
N VAL A 848 -28.00 27.39 -10.62
CA VAL A 848 -27.61 26.55 -11.76
C VAL A 848 -27.90 25.08 -11.44
N ARG A 849 -28.47 24.32 -12.38
CA ARG A 849 -28.74 22.88 -12.18
C ARG A 849 -27.74 22.01 -12.95
N VAL A 850 -26.89 21.30 -12.22
CA VAL A 850 -25.74 20.55 -12.75
C VAL A 850 -25.86 19.06 -12.46
N ASN A 851 -25.08 18.22 -13.13
CA ASN A 851 -25.11 16.76 -12.94
C ASN A 851 -24.36 16.35 -11.66
N LYS A 852 -24.84 15.31 -10.96
CA LYS A 852 -24.19 14.73 -9.76
C LYS A 852 -23.01 13.82 -10.12
N VAL A 853 -22.04 14.42 -10.79
CA VAL A 853 -20.74 13.88 -11.20
C VAL A 853 -19.65 14.93 -10.94
N VAL A 854 -18.39 14.63 -11.24
CA VAL A 854 -17.31 15.63 -11.15
C VAL A 854 -17.48 16.68 -12.25
N GLY A 855 -17.28 17.96 -11.93
CA GLY A 855 -17.41 19.05 -12.89
C GLY A 855 -16.70 20.33 -12.49
N ASN A 856 -16.83 21.34 -13.34
CA ASN A 856 -16.28 22.67 -13.16
C ASN A 856 -17.33 23.72 -13.55
N ILE A 857 -17.45 24.76 -12.74
CA ILE A 857 -18.17 26.00 -13.06
C ILE A 857 -17.12 27.09 -13.26
N HIS A 858 -17.09 27.77 -14.40
CA HIS A 858 -16.15 28.86 -14.63
C HIS A 858 -16.83 30.19 -14.98
N LEU A 859 -16.30 31.25 -14.39
CA LEU A 859 -16.67 32.64 -14.60
C LEU A 859 -15.48 33.34 -15.25
N SER A 860 -15.63 33.75 -16.50
CA SER A 860 -14.51 34.15 -17.37
C SER A 860 -14.87 35.37 -18.25
N PRO A 861 -13.87 36.10 -18.80
CA PRO A 861 -14.13 37.21 -19.70
C PRO A 861 -14.45 36.74 -21.12
N GLY A 862 -15.56 37.23 -21.65
CA GLY A 862 -16.10 36.86 -22.95
C GLY A 862 -16.94 35.58 -22.88
N ARG A 863 -17.80 35.40 -23.89
CA ARG A 863 -18.54 34.15 -24.11
C ARG A 863 -17.58 33.09 -24.64
N SER A 864 -17.62 31.87 -24.09
CA SER A 864 -16.82 30.77 -24.59
C SER A 864 -17.38 30.24 -25.91
N PHE A 865 -16.49 29.92 -26.86
CA PHE A 865 -16.85 29.29 -28.13
C PHE A 865 -15.96 28.10 -28.41
N ARG A 866 -16.59 27.01 -28.86
CA ARG A 866 -15.93 25.76 -29.26
C ARG A 866 -15.98 25.60 -30.77
N THR A 867 -14.83 25.79 -31.41
CA THR A 867 -14.59 25.35 -32.79
C THR A 867 -13.84 24.02 -32.73
N SER A 868 -13.99 23.15 -33.74
CA SER A 868 -13.55 21.74 -33.77
C SER A 868 -12.03 21.47 -33.71
N ALA A 869 -11.23 22.43 -33.24
CA ALA A 869 -9.78 22.30 -33.06
C ALA A 869 -9.28 22.81 -31.70
N HIS A 870 -9.84 23.89 -31.14
CA HIS A 870 -9.40 24.55 -29.89
C HIS A 870 -10.59 25.25 -29.20
N ASN A 871 -10.57 25.35 -27.86
CA ASN A 871 -11.40 26.36 -27.16
C ASN A 871 -10.77 27.74 -27.43
N LEU A 872 -11.42 28.57 -28.23
CA LEU A 872 -10.87 29.86 -28.68
C LEU A 872 -11.55 30.99 -27.91
N TYR A 873 -10.98 31.35 -26.76
CA TYR A 873 -11.45 32.45 -25.92
C TYR A 873 -11.02 33.78 -26.53
N GLU A 874 -11.95 34.49 -27.17
CA GLU A 874 -11.73 35.83 -27.68
C GLU A 874 -11.73 36.86 -26.54
N LEU A 875 -10.59 36.97 -25.86
CA LEU A 875 -10.25 38.08 -24.97
C LEU A 875 -10.29 39.38 -25.78
N VAL A 876 -11.45 40.06 -25.72
CA VAL A 876 -11.84 41.20 -26.56
C VAL A 876 -10.69 42.22 -26.66
N PRO A 877 -10.07 42.42 -27.85
CA PRO A 877 -8.83 43.20 -27.96
C PRO A 877 -8.91 44.65 -27.46
N TYR A 878 -10.11 45.25 -27.47
CA TYR A 878 -10.40 46.61 -26.98
C TYR A 878 -10.01 46.81 -25.49
N LEU A 879 -10.00 45.74 -24.67
CA LEU A 879 -9.63 45.82 -23.26
C LEU A 879 -8.12 46.00 -23.01
N ARG A 880 -7.31 46.07 -24.07
CA ARG A 880 -5.84 46.25 -24.00
C ARG A 880 -5.38 47.68 -24.31
N THR A 881 -6.28 48.54 -24.80
CA THR A 881 -5.95 49.91 -25.25
C THR A 881 -6.43 51.01 -24.30
N ASP A 882 -7.51 50.76 -23.56
CA ASP A 882 -8.07 51.75 -22.63
C ASP A 882 -7.37 51.67 -21.27
N GLY A 883 -7.24 52.80 -20.57
CA GLY A 883 -6.42 52.94 -19.36
C GLY A 883 -6.90 52.20 -18.10
N ASN A 884 -8.00 51.45 -18.20
CA ASN A 884 -8.69 50.81 -17.08
C ASN A 884 -8.13 49.41 -16.80
N ARG A 885 -7.77 49.15 -15.54
CA ARG A 885 -7.25 47.84 -15.10
C ARG A 885 -8.39 46.96 -14.61
N HIS A 886 -9.03 46.24 -15.54
CA HIS A 886 -9.91 45.12 -15.18
C HIS A 886 -9.12 44.01 -14.49
N ASP A 887 -9.67 43.46 -13.40
CA ASP A 887 -9.13 42.28 -12.73
C ASP A 887 -10.23 41.44 -12.07
N PHE A 888 -9.92 40.18 -11.79
CA PHE A 888 -10.86 39.17 -11.28
C PHE A 888 -11.00 39.17 -9.75
N THR A 889 -10.82 40.33 -9.13
CA THR A 889 -11.18 40.52 -7.72
C THR A 889 -12.67 40.24 -7.55
N HIS A 890 -13.02 39.39 -6.59
CA HIS A 890 -14.41 38.98 -6.37
C HIS A 890 -14.71 38.61 -4.92
N HIS A 891 -15.96 38.80 -4.53
CA HIS A 891 -16.50 38.52 -3.20
C HIS A 891 -17.64 37.50 -3.31
N ILE A 892 -17.48 36.35 -2.67
CA ILE A 892 -18.47 35.27 -2.60
C ILE A 892 -19.37 35.56 -1.40
N HIS A 893 -20.55 36.12 -1.65
CA HIS A 893 -21.55 36.38 -0.60
C HIS A 893 -22.21 35.09 -0.13
N HIS A 894 -22.50 34.18 -1.06
CA HIS A 894 -23.05 32.86 -0.75
C HIS A 894 -22.67 31.83 -1.81
N LEU A 895 -22.32 30.62 -1.39
CA LEU A 895 -22.23 29.46 -2.28
C LEU A 895 -22.69 28.20 -1.54
N ALA A 896 -23.76 27.57 -2.04
CA ALA A 896 -24.37 26.38 -1.46
C ALA A 896 -24.76 25.33 -2.52
N PHE A 897 -24.62 24.07 -2.15
CA PHE A 897 -25.12 22.93 -2.93
C PHE A 897 -26.45 22.46 -2.33
N GLU A 898 -27.54 22.71 -3.04
CA GLU A 898 -28.92 22.41 -2.64
C GLU A 898 -29.37 21.07 -3.23
N GLY A 899 -30.26 20.37 -2.54
CA GLY A 899 -30.95 19.18 -3.05
C GLY A 899 -32.19 19.53 -3.88
N ASP A 900 -32.59 18.65 -4.79
CA ASP A 900 -33.85 18.80 -5.55
C ASP A 900 -35.09 18.89 -4.62
N ASP A 901 -35.00 18.36 -3.39
CA ASP A 901 -36.01 18.51 -2.33
C ASP A 901 -36.17 19.95 -1.78
N GLU A 902 -35.15 20.81 -1.91
CA GLU A 902 -35.10 22.14 -1.30
C GLU A 902 -35.78 23.24 -2.15
N TYR A 903 -36.45 22.86 -3.25
CA TYR A 903 -37.42 23.71 -3.95
C TYR A 903 -38.74 23.89 -3.17
N ASP A 904 -39.10 22.96 -2.28
CA ASP A 904 -40.23 23.14 -1.35
C ASP A 904 -39.79 24.01 -0.16
N ILE A 905 -40.40 25.19 -0.04
CA ILE A 905 -40.15 26.17 1.03
C ILE A 905 -40.22 25.53 2.43
N ASN A 906 -41.10 24.55 2.63
CA ASN A 906 -41.28 23.86 3.91
C ASN A 906 -40.10 22.90 4.20
N LYS A 907 -39.66 22.14 3.19
CA LYS A 907 -38.48 21.26 3.30
C LYS A 907 -37.19 22.06 3.47
N ALA A 908 -37.02 23.14 2.70
CA ALA A 908 -35.85 24.03 2.81
C ALA A 908 -35.74 24.66 4.20
N LYS A 909 -36.85 25.11 4.78
CA LYS A 909 -36.89 25.64 6.16
C LYS A 909 -36.52 24.57 7.19
N LEU A 910 -37.06 23.36 7.05
CA LEU A 910 -36.75 22.22 7.93
C LEU A 910 -35.26 21.81 7.83
N GLY A 911 -34.72 21.71 6.60
CA GLY A 911 -33.31 21.42 6.36
C GLY A 911 -32.38 22.45 6.99
N LYS A 912 -32.71 23.74 6.87
CA LYS A 912 -31.93 24.83 7.50
C LYS A 912 -31.97 24.77 9.04
N GLU A 913 -33.13 24.47 9.63
CA GLU A 913 -33.26 24.29 11.10
C GLU A 913 -32.43 23.09 11.60
N LEU A 914 -32.45 21.98 10.86
CA LEU A 914 -31.68 20.77 11.20
C LEU A 914 -30.16 20.98 11.05
N LYS A 915 -29.70 21.65 9.98
CA LYS A 915 -28.29 22.10 9.85
C LYS A 915 -27.88 22.99 11.02
N GLN A 916 -28.73 23.93 11.43
CA GLN A 916 -28.45 24.84 12.55
C GLN A 916 -28.36 24.12 13.90
N LYS A 917 -29.24 23.14 14.18
CA LYS A 917 -29.21 22.31 15.40
C LYS A 917 -27.91 21.52 15.56
N LEU A 918 -27.21 21.23 14.46
CA LEU A 918 -25.94 20.49 14.43
C LEU A 918 -24.71 21.40 14.29
N GLY A 919 -24.87 22.73 14.29
CA GLY A 919 -23.79 23.69 14.13
C GLY A 919 -23.26 23.84 12.69
N ILE A 920 -23.86 23.15 11.71
CA ILE A 920 -23.45 23.13 10.30
C ILE A 920 -24.09 24.31 9.55
N ALA A 921 -24.01 25.51 10.12
CA ALA A 921 -24.85 26.65 9.77
C ALA A 921 -24.27 27.60 8.71
N ALA A 922 -22.97 27.53 8.42
CA ALA A 922 -22.25 28.37 7.45
C ALA A 922 -21.51 27.50 6.43
N ASN A 923 -21.49 27.90 5.15
CA ASN A 923 -20.70 27.21 4.13
C ASN A 923 -19.25 27.76 4.10
N PRO A 924 -18.23 26.95 3.75
CA PRO A 924 -16.83 27.38 3.87
C PRO A 924 -16.38 28.57 3.00
N LEU A 925 -17.15 28.96 1.97
CA LEU A 925 -16.84 30.11 1.12
C LEU A 925 -17.80 31.30 1.30
N ASP A 926 -18.79 31.22 2.18
CA ASP A 926 -19.71 32.34 2.46
C ASP A 926 -18.93 33.49 3.14
N GLY A 927 -18.86 34.66 2.49
CA GLY A 927 -18.10 35.82 2.95
C GLY A 927 -16.60 35.79 2.63
N THR A 928 -16.16 34.99 1.65
CA THR A 928 -14.76 34.95 1.21
C THR A 928 -14.49 35.89 0.03
N GLU A 929 -13.28 36.45 -0.03
CA GLU A 929 -12.89 37.45 -1.04
C GLU A 929 -11.53 37.11 -1.65
N GLY A 930 -11.48 36.93 -2.97
CA GLY A 930 -10.23 36.80 -3.73
C GLY A 930 -9.82 38.17 -4.27
N ARG A 931 -8.64 38.67 -3.90
CA ARG A 931 -8.14 40.01 -4.28
C ARG A 931 -6.94 39.94 -5.21
N THR A 932 -6.96 40.71 -6.28
CA THR A 932 -5.80 40.88 -7.16
C THR A 932 -5.74 42.28 -7.77
N ILE A 933 -4.64 42.58 -8.47
CA ILE A 933 -4.39 43.84 -9.20
C ILE A 933 -3.94 43.51 -10.65
N LYS A 934 -4.00 42.23 -11.03
CA LYS A 934 -3.51 41.70 -12.31
C LYS A 934 -4.67 41.22 -13.17
N GLN A 935 -4.59 41.55 -14.45
CA GLN A 935 -5.62 41.20 -15.44
C GLN A 935 -5.56 39.71 -15.78
N GLN A 936 -4.35 39.17 -15.92
CA GLN A 936 -4.12 37.75 -16.23
C GLN A 936 -3.99 36.93 -14.93
N TYR A 937 -5.06 36.86 -14.14
CA TYR A 937 -5.08 36.15 -12.86
C TYR A 937 -6.21 35.11 -12.81
N MET A 938 -5.91 33.93 -12.27
CA MET A 938 -6.83 32.78 -12.21
C MET A 938 -7.00 32.31 -10.76
N PHE A 939 -8.24 32.34 -10.28
CA PHE A 939 -8.65 31.77 -9.00
C PHE A 939 -9.26 30.39 -9.23
N GLN A 940 -8.78 29.36 -8.52
CA GLN A 940 -9.29 27.99 -8.61
C GLN A 940 -9.71 27.49 -7.24
N TYR A 941 -11.01 27.35 -7.05
CA TYR A 941 -11.61 26.69 -5.89
C TYR A 941 -11.81 25.21 -6.20
N PHE A 942 -11.42 24.35 -5.27
CA PHE A 942 -11.65 22.91 -5.30
C PHE A 942 -12.61 22.56 -4.17
N LEU A 943 -13.79 22.07 -4.55
CA LEU A 943 -14.94 21.83 -3.67
C LEU A 943 -15.19 20.32 -3.60
N LYS A 944 -15.06 19.72 -2.41
CA LYS A 944 -15.41 18.31 -2.20
C LYS A 944 -16.80 18.23 -1.57
N VAL A 945 -17.79 17.83 -2.35
CA VAL A 945 -19.21 17.83 -1.98
C VAL A 945 -19.59 16.47 -1.38
N VAL A 946 -20.36 16.48 -0.29
CA VAL A 946 -20.80 15.28 0.44
C VAL A 946 -22.31 15.32 0.60
N SER A 947 -22.98 14.26 0.16
CA SER A 947 -24.44 14.10 0.29
C SER A 947 -24.83 13.96 1.76
N THR A 948 -25.88 14.65 2.17
CA THR A 948 -26.40 14.65 3.54
C THR A 948 -27.90 14.38 3.55
N GLN A 949 -28.34 13.43 4.37
CA GLN A 949 -29.74 13.07 4.51
C GLN A 949 -30.16 13.17 5.98
N PHE A 950 -31.17 13.98 6.26
CA PHE A 950 -31.84 14.03 7.56
C PHE A 950 -33.08 13.15 7.53
N LEU A 951 -33.25 12.31 8.55
CA LEU A 951 -34.46 11.56 8.83
C LEU A 951 -35.02 12.04 10.18
N THR A 952 -36.23 12.60 10.18
CA THR A 952 -36.88 13.05 11.42
C THR A 952 -37.68 11.93 12.09
N LEU A 953 -38.08 12.13 13.35
CA LEU A 953 -38.96 11.20 14.08
C LEU A 953 -40.31 10.94 13.37
N ASP A 954 -40.76 11.86 12.52
CA ASP A 954 -41.97 11.71 11.69
C ASP A 954 -41.76 10.77 10.48
N GLY A 955 -40.54 10.25 10.26
CA GLY A 955 -40.17 9.50 9.06
C GLY A 955 -39.98 10.35 7.80
N LYS A 956 -39.88 11.68 7.93
CA LYS A 956 -39.64 12.59 6.80
C LYS A 956 -38.16 12.64 6.46
N SER A 957 -37.82 12.41 5.20
CA SER A 957 -36.46 12.59 4.67
C SER A 957 -36.26 13.97 4.05
N VAL A 958 -35.17 14.64 4.42
CA VAL A 958 -34.69 15.86 3.73
C VAL A 958 -33.28 15.59 3.20
N ASN A 959 -33.11 15.67 1.88
CA ASN A 959 -31.82 15.53 1.21
C ASN A 959 -31.22 16.92 0.94
N THR A 960 -29.94 17.08 1.23
CA THR A 960 -29.20 18.33 1.07
C THR A 960 -27.70 18.01 0.96
N HIS A 961 -26.84 19.00 0.70
CA HIS A 961 -25.40 18.76 0.60
C HIS A 961 -24.59 19.62 1.58
N GLN A 962 -23.38 19.14 1.84
CA GLN A 962 -22.29 19.85 2.52
C GLN A 962 -21.08 19.87 1.58
N TYR A 963 -20.14 20.78 1.77
CA TYR A 963 -18.87 20.73 1.05
C TYR A 963 -17.71 21.26 1.90
N SER A 964 -16.49 20.83 1.56
CA SER A 964 -15.24 21.46 2.02
C SER A 964 -14.57 22.15 0.83
N ALA A 965 -14.01 23.34 1.03
CA ALA A 965 -13.33 24.10 -0.02
C ALA A 965 -11.83 24.27 0.28
N THR A 966 -11.00 24.18 -0.76
CA THR A 966 -9.65 24.73 -0.81
C THR A 966 -9.53 25.68 -2.00
N HIS A 967 -8.65 26.68 -1.92
CA HIS A 967 -8.39 27.61 -3.01
C HIS A 967 -6.93 27.52 -3.47
N PHE A 968 -6.71 27.84 -4.74
CA PHE A 968 -5.41 27.97 -5.37
C PHE A 968 -5.45 29.19 -6.29
N GLU A 969 -4.39 29.99 -6.28
CA GLU A 969 -4.32 31.26 -7.00
C GLU A 969 -3.11 31.26 -7.92
N ARG A 970 -3.30 31.67 -9.18
CA ARG A 970 -2.25 31.65 -10.20
C ARG A 970 -2.19 32.95 -11.00
N ASP A 971 -1.01 33.54 -10.97
CA ASP A 971 -0.56 34.54 -11.93
C ASP A 971 -0.29 33.88 -13.29
N LEU A 972 -0.86 34.42 -14.36
CA LEU A 972 -0.64 33.94 -15.73
C LEU A 972 0.35 34.83 -16.51
N ASP A 973 0.62 36.06 -16.05
CA ASP A 973 1.66 36.92 -16.64
C ASP A 973 3.08 36.34 -16.43
N LYS A 974 3.27 35.54 -15.37
CA LYS A 974 4.53 34.84 -15.05
C LYS A 974 4.58 33.43 -15.64
N GLY A 975 5.22 33.29 -16.79
CA GLY A 975 5.50 31.98 -17.38
C GLY A 975 6.51 31.15 -16.56
N ALA A 976 6.10 29.95 -16.14
CA ALA A 976 6.92 28.81 -15.70
C ALA A 976 7.94 28.96 -14.53
N GLN A 977 8.20 30.17 -14.01
CA GLN A 977 9.19 30.38 -12.94
C GLN A 977 8.67 31.23 -11.78
N GLU A 978 8.13 30.58 -10.74
CA GLU A 978 8.21 31.12 -9.38
C GLU A 978 8.14 30.00 -8.32
N ASN A 979 9.07 30.00 -7.36
CA ASN A 979 9.08 29.03 -6.27
C ASN A 979 8.30 29.57 -5.07
N SER A 980 7.00 29.28 -5.00
CA SER A 980 6.18 29.62 -3.84
C SER A 980 6.66 28.88 -2.57
N PRO A 981 6.61 29.48 -1.36
CA PRO A 981 7.13 28.86 -0.13
C PRO A 981 6.43 27.57 0.32
N ALA A 982 5.28 27.23 -0.27
CA ALA A 982 4.40 26.14 0.14
C ALA A 982 4.66 24.79 -0.57
N GLY A 983 5.90 24.53 -1.01
CA GLY A 983 6.44 23.18 -1.24
C GLY A 983 5.81 22.30 -2.35
N LEU A 984 4.82 22.76 -3.09
CA LEU A 984 4.05 21.94 -4.05
C LEU A 984 4.25 22.40 -5.50
N HIS A 985 5.22 21.81 -6.19
CA HIS A 985 5.42 22.02 -7.63
C HIS A 985 4.49 21.11 -8.46
N ILE A 986 3.43 21.67 -9.04
CA ILE A 986 2.60 20.97 -10.03
C ILE A 986 2.82 21.59 -11.42
N THR A 987 3.45 20.83 -12.32
CA THR A 987 3.74 21.27 -13.69
C THR A 987 2.50 21.16 -14.58
N HIS A 988 1.64 22.18 -14.55
CA HIS A 988 0.51 22.30 -15.48
C HIS A 988 0.93 22.95 -16.81
N SER A 989 0.22 22.58 -17.89
CA SER A 989 0.46 23.04 -19.25
C SER A 989 0.33 24.56 -19.43
N THR A 990 0.91 25.05 -20.53
CA THR A 990 1.27 26.46 -20.77
C THR A 990 0.14 27.41 -21.18
N THR A 991 -1.12 27.03 -20.99
CA THR A 991 -2.29 27.87 -21.25
C THR A 991 -3.31 27.76 -20.11
N GLY A 992 -3.51 28.89 -19.42
CA GLY A 992 -4.62 29.13 -18.49
C GLY A 992 -5.39 30.36 -18.91
N ILE A 993 -6.62 30.53 -18.43
CA ILE A 993 -7.53 31.63 -18.76
C ILE A 993 -7.78 32.41 -17.46
N PRO A 994 -7.75 33.75 -17.46
CA PRO A 994 -8.09 34.52 -16.26
C PRO A 994 -9.58 34.40 -15.93
N GLY A 995 -9.92 34.36 -14.64
CA GLY A 995 -11.27 34.09 -14.17
C GLY A 995 -11.34 33.38 -12.83
N ALA A 996 -12.56 33.03 -12.40
CA ALA A 996 -12.83 32.27 -11.18
C ALA A 996 -13.43 30.89 -11.54
N PHE A 997 -12.79 29.82 -11.07
CA PHE A 997 -13.09 28.44 -11.44
C PHE A 997 -13.44 27.61 -10.20
N PHE A 998 -14.66 27.08 -10.14
CA PHE A 998 -15.17 26.24 -9.06
C PHE A 998 -15.23 24.78 -9.53
N ASN A 999 -14.16 24.04 -9.28
CA ASN A 999 -14.07 22.60 -9.53
C ASN A 999 -14.81 21.88 -8.40
N TYR A 1000 -15.78 21.01 -8.71
CA TYR A 1000 -16.51 20.24 -7.71
C TYR A 1000 -16.40 18.73 -7.93
N GLU A 1001 -16.07 18.01 -6.86
CA GLU A 1001 -15.97 16.55 -6.81
C GLU A 1001 -17.04 16.00 -5.87
N ILE A 1002 -17.93 15.13 -6.37
CA ILE A 1002 -18.94 14.46 -5.56
C ILE A 1002 -18.32 13.24 -4.85
N SER A 1003 -18.29 13.29 -3.52
CA SER A 1003 -17.86 12.18 -2.67
C SER A 1003 -18.85 11.00 -2.77
N PRO A 1004 -18.39 9.73 -2.83
CA PRO A 1004 -19.26 8.55 -2.86
C PRO A 1004 -19.93 8.24 -1.49
N ILE A 1005 -20.05 9.24 -0.63
CA ILE A 1005 -20.45 9.13 0.77
C ILE A 1005 -21.74 9.93 1.01
N LEU A 1006 -22.71 9.26 1.63
CA LEU A 1006 -23.94 9.82 2.15
C LEU A 1006 -23.88 9.83 3.69
N ILE A 1007 -23.85 11.01 4.29
CA ILE A 1007 -24.00 11.17 5.75
C ILE A 1007 -25.49 11.18 6.07
N ARG A 1008 -25.96 10.15 6.79
CA ARG A 1008 -27.35 10.04 7.25
C ARG A 1008 -27.42 10.36 8.74
N HIS A 1009 -28.07 11.47 9.05
CA HIS A 1009 -28.47 11.87 10.40
C HIS A 1009 -29.87 11.34 10.67
N ASN A 1010 -30.04 10.54 11.71
CA ASN A 1010 -31.33 9.94 12.07
C ASN A 1010 -31.75 10.43 13.46
N GLU A 1011 -32.88 11.13 13.57
CA GLU A 1011 -33.45 11.46 14.88
C GLU A 1011 -33.95 10.18 15.55
N THR A 1012 -33.44 9.88 16.74
CA THR A 1012 -33.85 8.73 17.56
C THR A 1012 -34.30 9.18 18.94
N ARG A 1013 -35.11 8.32 19.57
CA ARG A 1013 -35.66 8.53 20.90
C ARG A 1013 -35.79 7.19 21.61
N GLN A 1014 -35.50 7.17 22.91
CA GLN A 1014 -35.64 5.95 23.71
C GLN A 1014 -37.09 5.43 23.70
N SER A 1015 -37.25 4.11 23.71
CA SER A 1015 -38.57 3.50 23.82
C SER A 1015 -39.15 3.63 25.23
N PHE A 1016 -40.48 3.69 25.35
CA PHE A 1016 -41.13 3.70 26.66
C PHE A 1016 -40.83 2.43 27.49
N ALA A 1017 -40.57 1.30 26.82
CA ALA A 1017 -40.13 0.06 27.48
C ALA A 1017 -38.76 0.22 28.15
N HIS A 1018 -37.80 0.89 27.49
CA HIS A 1018 -36.47 1.17 28.06
C HIS A 1018 -36.57 2.02 29.33
N PHE A 1019 -37.31 3.13 29.25
CA PHE A 1019 -37.60 4.01 30.39
C PHE A 1019 -38.23 3.25 31.58
N LEU A 1020 -39.18 2.36 31.31
CA LEU A 1020 -39.82 1.55 32.35
C LEU A 1020 -38.83 0.56 33.00
N THR A 1021 -38.03 -0.15 32.20
CA THR A 1021 -37.01 -1.08 32.73
C THR A 1021 -35.93 -0.38 33.53
N SER A 1022 -35.48 0.79 33.07
CA SER A 1022 -34.49 1.62 33.78
C SER A 1022 -35.05 2.17 35.09
N THR A 1023 -36.28 2.68 35.09
CA THR A 1023 -37.00 3.11 36.30
C THR A 1023 -37.08 1.99 37.35
N CYS A 1024 -37.44 0.77 36.93
CA CYS A 1024 -37.45 -0.39 37.81
C CYS A 1024 -36.05 -0.76 38.35
N ALA A 1025 -35.01 -0.65 37.51
CA ALA A 1025 -33.62 -0.90 37.92
C ALA A 1025 -33.10 0.14 38.92
N ILE A 1026 -33.41 1.43 38.73
CA ILE A 1026 -33.08 2.52 39.66
C ILE A 1026 -33.71 2.26 41.03
N VAL A 1027 -35.01 1.95 41.08
CA VAL A 1027 -35.72 1.66 42.35
C VAL A 1027 -35.14 0.43 43.04
N GLY A 1028 -34.91 -0.67 42.30
CA GLY A 1028 -34.32 -1.90 42.86
C GLY A 1028 -32.88 -1.72 43.35
N GLY A 1029 -32.05 -1.01 42.58
CA GLY A 1029 -30.65 -0.73 42.91
C GLY A 1029 -30.50 0.15 44.16
N VAL A 1030 -31.23 1.26 44.24
CA VAL A 1030 -31.14 2.16 45.41
C VAL A 1030 -31.66 1.47 46.68
N LEU A 1031 -32.74 0.69 46.58
CA LEU A 1031 -33.28 -0.04 47.75
C LEU A 1031 -32.37 -1.19 48.22
N THR A 1032 -31.70 -1.90 47.32
CA THR A 1032 -30.73 -2.96 47.69
C THR A 1032 -29.46 -2.37 48.30
N VAL A 1033 -28.90 -1.31 47.73
CA VAL A 1033 -27.76 -0.58 48.30
C VAL A 1033 -28.10 0.00 49.68
N ALA A 1034 -29.27 0.62 49.85
CA ALA A 1034 -29.73 1.10 51.16
C ALA A 1034 -29.88 -0.03 52.19
N SER A 1035 -30.40 -1.19 51.78
CA SER A 1035 -30.54 -2.37 52.65
C SER A 1035 -29.19 -2.92 53.11
N LEU A 1036 -28.18 -2.93 52.23
CA LEU A 1036 -26.80 -3.30 52.57
C LEU A 1036 -26.15 -2.29 53.53
N ILE A 1037 -26.39 -0.98 53.33
CA ILE A 1037 -25.86 0.08 54.18
C ILE A 1037 -26.48 0.03 55.59
N ASP A 1038 -27.80 -0.11 55.75
CA ASP A 1038 -28.40 -0.23 57.10
C ASP A 1038 -27.93 -1.51 57.80
N SER A 1039 -27.76 -2.62 57.06
CA SER A 1039 -27.19 -3.87 57.58
C SER A 1039 -25.75 -3.68 58.09
N ALA A 1040 -24.90 -3.00 57.32
CA ALA A 1040 -23.52 -2.70 57.69
C ALA A 1040 -23.44 -1.72 58.88
N LEU A 1041 -24.26 -0.67 58.90
CA LEU A 1041 -24.35 0.29 60.02
C LEU A 1041 -24.87 -0.39 61.29
N PHE A 1042 -25.86 -1.27 61.19
CA PHE A 1042 -26.39 -2.05 62.32
C PHE A 1042 -25.33 -3.01 62.88
N ALA A 1043 -24.61 -3.74 62.03
CA ALA A 1043 -23.51 -4.61 62.42
C ALA A 1043 -22.38 -3.81 63.10
N THR A 1044 -21.98 -2.68 62.52
CA THR A 1044 -20.91 -1.80 63.04
C THR A 1044 -21.29 -1.21 64.40
N ARG A 1045 -22.54 -0.75 64.55
CA ARG A 1045 -23.07 -0.23 65.83
C ARG A 1045 -23.16 -1.32 66.90
N LYS A 1046 -23.48 -2.56 66.52
CA LYS A 1046 -23.48 -3.73 67.41
C LYS A 1046 -22.06 -4.12 67.85
N ALA A 1047 -21.06 -3.99 66.97
CA ALA A 1047 -19.65 -4.21 67.28
C ALA A 1047 -19.10 -3.13 68.24
N LEU A 1048 -19.29 -1.84 67.93
CA LEU A 1048 -18.89 -0.72 68.80
C LEU A 1048 -19.49 -0.83 70.22
N LYS A 1049 -20.78 -1.16 70.32
CA LYS A 1049 -21.44 -1.36 71.62
C LYS A 1049 -20.93 -2.58 72.41
N LYS A 1050 -20.14 -3.47 71.78
CA LYS A 1050 -19.48 -4.62 72.43
C LYS A 1050 -18.05 -4.29 72.92
N HIS A 1051 -17.48 -3.13 72.55
CA HIS A 1051 -16.16 -2.69 73.05
C HIS A 1051 -16.24 -1.57 74.10
N GLY A 1052 -17.22 -0.66 74.04
CA GLY A 1052 -17.32 0.47 74.96
C GLY A 1052 -17.96 0.19 76.32
N GLY A 1053 -17.57 -0.88 77.04
CA GLY A 1053 -18.33 -1.36 78.21
C GLY A 1053 -17.54 -1.99 79.36
N HIS A 1054 -16.61 -1.25 79.99
CA HIS A 1054 -15.93 -1.71 81.21
C HIS A 1054 -15.40 -0.58 82.13
N SER A 1055 -16.25 -0.04 83.02
CA SER A 1055 -15.81 0.69 84.25
C SER A 1055 -16.95 1.09 85.21
N SER A 1056 -17.38 0.15 86.07
CA SER A 1056 -17.86 0.31 87.46
C SER A 1056 -19.07 1.25 87.83
N PRO A 1057 -19.69 1.09 89.03
CA PRO A 1057 -21.01 1.66 89.36
C PRO A 1057 -21.01 2.66 90.54
N VAL A 1058 -22.16 3.30 90.83
CA VAL A 1058 -22.64 3.58 92.21
C VAL A 1058 -24.16 3.88 92.26
N THR A 1059 -24.73 3.81 93.46
CA THR A 1059 -26.14 3.67 93.90
C THR A 1059 -27.18 4.78 93.60
N GLY A 1060 -28.46 4.36 93.48
CA GLY A 1060 -29.66 5.11 93.93
C GLY A 1060 -30.28 6.12 92.94
N GLY A 1061 -31.59 6.41 92.96
CA GLY A 1061 -32.70 5.83 93.73
C GLY A 1061 -34.00 6.67 93.56
N TYR A 1062 -35.17 6.09 93.88
CA TYR A 1062 -36.53 6.71 93.83
C TYR A 1062 -37.04 7.08 92.41
N THR A 1063 -38.19 6.57 91.93
CA THR A 1063 -39.59 7.04 92.09
C THR A 1063 -39.80 8.54 91.82
N ASN A 1064 -40.89 9.00 91.20
CA ASN A 1064 -42.18 8.36 90.93
C ASN A 1064 -42.76 8.87 89.58
N GLY A 1065 -43.78 8.21 89.02
CA GLY A 1065 -44.28 8.52 87.66
C GLY A 1065 -45.46 9.50 87.57
N LYS A 1066 -46.04 9.55 86.35
CA LYS A 1066 -47.37 10.06 85.94
C LYS A 1066 -47.43 11.51 85.38
N LEU A 1067 -48.14 11.65 84.24
CA LEU A 1067 -48.62 12.88 83.56
C LEU A 1067 -47.53 13.88 83.10
N MET A 1068 -47.29 14.11 81.80
CA MET A 1068 -48.05 13.80 80.57
C MET A 1068 -47.30 12.89 79.59
#